data_AF-A0A2V9XNK0-F1
#
_entry.id   AF-A0A2V9XNK0-F1
#
_cell.length_a   1.000
_cell.length_b   1.000
_cell.length_c   1.000
_cell.angle_alpha   90.00
_cell.angle_beta   90.00
_cell.angle_gamma   90.00
#
_symmetry.space_group_name_H-M   'P 1'
#
loop_
_entity.id
_entity.type
_entity.pdbx_description
1 polymer ?
#
loop_
_entity_poly.entity_id
_entity_poly.type
_entity_poly.pdbx_seq_one_letter_code
_entity_poly.pdbx_strand_id
1 'polypeptide(L)'
;MRSKPAYFALIITVVTLASAQDSKFPPAEQQLPVPECLTMRGLWEGGSKACTQNEHEAWLADITHWRNERRIRIGYNGSRYNLPALQWTQSSFIQPQMMVHDRYFYDPIAGKYTVDRYIEDLQKRYGGIDAVLIWPTYPNMGIDNRNQHDMIRSMPGGVSGVKQMIADFHRRGVRVLFPMMMWDQGTRDPGMPWPYAIATLMAEISADGINGDTQDGVPLAFTLAADEAGHPLAFEPEGGPSDEALAWNVMTWGQYQFPFTPLVDKYKWLEPRHMVNISDRWKRDKTDDLQFAFFNGVGWESWENIWGIWNGITPRDAEATRRIATIERAISPFLVSRDWEPMTPMLRYGVYASRWSMGEQSVWTIVNRNEYAVEGDQIEIRATPGIRYFDLYHGVELNPETRPGGRAVLTFPIEAKGYGAVLATNTAPDQKIVSLMSTMKSVTATPLSTYSHEWKVLPQQIVPIQATKAATTIPVGMIKIPEADFTFRVSGIEIEGFNDDGVDVQYSWEDSPRRFHEHTIHVNSFYIDKFPVTNADFKKFLDAIHYHPKDDLNFLRDWKDGLYPSGWENKPVTWVSQEDARAYAAWAGKRLPHEWEWQYAAQGPESRLYPWGNEWQPAAVPVPNRSRNMRGPDAVDAHSEGASPFGVMDLVGNVWQWTEEFVDEHTRAAIVRGGSYYQPQGSIWYFPQAYKLNEHGKLLLMSPSMDRSAALGFRCVADAR
;
A
#
# COMPACT_ATOMS: atom_id res chain seq x y z
N MET A 1 25.55 57.84 61.06
CA MET A 1 26.74 58.14 60.22
C MET A 1 27.41 56.82 59.84
N ARG A 2 27.41 56.53 58.53
CA ARG A 2 28.19 55.54 57.75
C ARG A 2 28.53 54.18 58.38
N SER A 3 27.72 53.17 58.03
CA SER A 3 28.12 51.77 57.91
C SER A 3 28.99 51.54 56.66
N LYS A 4 30.02 50.69 56.79
CA LYS A 4 30.75 50.07 55.66
C LYS A 4 30.77 48.55 55.86
N PRO A 5 30.73 47.75 54.77
CA PRO A 5 30.28 46.36 54.82
C PRO A 5 31.43 45.35 54.95
N ALA A 6 31.09 44.17 55.47
CA ALA A 6 31.92 42.97 55.46
C ALA A 6 31.83 42.28 54.09
N TYR A 7 32.98 41.96 53.49
CA TYR A 7 33.08 41.14 52.29
C TYR A 7 33.19 39.66 52.70
N PHE A 8 32.16 38.88 52.41
CA PHE A 8 32.23 37.42 52.36
C PHE A 8 32.58 37.01 50.92
N ALA A 9 33.68 36.28 50.76
CA ALA A 9 34.06 35.68 49.49
C ALA A 9 33.17 34.46 49.22
N LEU A 10 32.32 34.55 48.19
CA LEU A 10 31.52 33.44 47.68
C LEU A 10 32.36 32.67 46.66
N ILE A 11 32.74 31.43 47.00
CA ILE A 11 33.34 30.48 46.07
C ILE A 11 32.22 30.05 45.10
N ILE A 12 32.26 30.55 43.86
CA ILE A 12 31.40 30.08 42.78
C ILE A 12 32.07 28.85 42.18
N THR A 13 31.55 27.67 42.53
CA THR A 13 31.81 26.44 41.79
C THR A 13 31.20 26.60 40.41
N VAL A 14 32.03 26.78 39.38
CA VAL A 14 31.59 26.75 37.99
C VAL A 14 31.19 25.30 37.68
N VAL A 15 29.89 25.01 37.80
CA VAL A 15 29.31 23.85 37.17
C VAL A 15 29.32 24.17 35.68
N THR A 16 30.28 23.60 34.96
CA THR A 16 30.19 23.52 33.49
C THR A 16 28.94 22.72 33.19
N LEU A 17 27.87 23.41 32.76
CA LEU A 17 26.78 22.79 32.04
C LEU A 17 27.42 22.09 30.85
N ALA A 18 27.55 20.77 30.92
CA ALA A 18 27.89 19.97 29.77
C ALA A 18 26.75 20.17 28.76
N SER A 19 26.98 21.02 27.76
CA SER A 19 26.16 21.05 26.56
C SER A 19 26.29 19.66 25.96
N ALA A 20 25.24 18.84 26.12
CA ALA A 20 25.22 17.50 25.57
C ALA A 20 25.44 17.62 24.06
N GLN A 21 26.58 17.12 23.58
CA GLN A 21 27.01 17.36 22.22
C GLN A 21 26.09 16.56 21.28
N ASP A 22 25.33 17.28 20.44
CA ASP A 22 24.61 16.65 19.35
C ASP A 22 25.62 16.03 18.37
N SER A 23 25.25 14.89 17.78
CA SER A 23 26.06 14.17 16.79
C SER A 23 26.52 15.12 15.68
N LYS A 24 27.75 14.92 15.16
CA LYS A 24 28.18 15.61 13.93
C LYS A 24 27.42 15.13 12.69
N PHE A 25 26.72 14.00 12.83
CA PHE A 25 25.98 13.29 11.80
C PHE A 25 24.52 13.11 12.23
N PRO A 26 23.78 14.21 12.50
CA PRO A 26 22.40 14.09 12.95
C PRO A 26 21.55 13.42 11.87
N PRO A 27 20.58 12.56 12.23
CA PRO A 27 19.67 11.97 11.26
C PRO A 27 18.91 13.04 10.48
N ALA A 28 18.72 12.81 9.19
CA ALA A 28 17.76 13.50 8.36
C ALA A 28 16.57 12.55 8.16
N GLU A 29 15.39 12.96 8.64
CA GLU A 29 14.19 12.11 8.64
C GLU A 29 14.48 10.74 9.28
N GLN A 30 14.36 9.66 8.51
CA GLN A 30 14.53 8.27 8.95
C GLN A 30 15.94 7.73 8.73
N GLN A 31 16.88 8.54 8.24
CA GLN A 31 18.19 8.07 7.78
C GLN A 31 19.35 8.84 8.43
N LEU A 32 20.38 8.12 8.83
CA LEU A 32 21.64 8.65 9.34
C LEU A 32 22.63 8.89 8.19
N PRO A 33 23.31 10.05 8.15
CA PRO A 33 24.30 10.33 7.15
C PRO A 33 25.58 9.50 7.38
N VAL A 34 26.27 9.26 6.27
CA VAL A 34 27.51 8.48 6.21
C VAL A 34 28.72 9.37 6.52
N PRO A 35 29.92 8.80 6.80
CA PRO A 35 31.09 9.63 6.98
C PRO A 35 31.39 10.45 5.71
N GLU A 36 31.83 11.69 5.89
CA GLU A 36 31.99 12.68 4.80
C GLU A 36 32.86 12.21 3.62
N CYS A 37 33.82 11.32 3.88
CA CYS A 37 34.66 10.66 2.87
C CYS A 37 33.85 9.83 1.86
N LEU A 38 32.68 9.29 2.24
CA LEU A 38 31.81 8.47 1.40
C LEU A 38 30.67 9.29 0.76
N THR A 39 30.59 10.59 1.06
CA THR A 39 29.63 11.49 0.42
C THR A 39 30.10 11.77 -1.00
N MET A 40 29.23 11.49 -1.97
CA MET A 40 29.48 11.80 -3.38
C MET A 40 29.61 13.31 -3.58
N ARG A 41 30.69 13.74 -4.22
CA ARG A 41 30.94 15.14 -4.60
C ARG A 41 31.14 15.25 -6.09
N GLY A 42 30.60 16.30 -6.69
CA GLY A 42 30.90 16.64 -8.08
C GLY A 42 32.40 16.84 -8.30
N LEU A 43 32.87 16.68 -9.55
CA LEU A 43 34.28 16.95 -9.89
C LEU A 43 34.69 18.40 -9.52
N TRP A 44 33.75 19.34 -9.60
CA TRP A 44 33.93 20.74 -9.21
C TRP A 44 33.87 20.98 -7.69
N GLU A 45 33.43 20.01 -6.89
CA GLU A 45 33.36 20.03 -5.41
C GLU A 45 34.58 19.33 -4.75
N GLY A 46 35.59 18.97 -5.54
CA GLY A 46 36.82 18.32 -5.07
C GLY A 46 36.88 16.81 -5.27
N GLY A 47 35.87 16.21 -5.93
CA GLY A 47 35.83 14.78 -6.27
C GLY A 47 35.72 13.83 -5.07
N SER A 48 35.88 12.52 -5.32
CA SER A 48 35.80 11.48 -4.30
C SER A 48 37.10 11.37 -3.48
N LYS A 49 36.98 11.24 -2.15
CA LYS A 49 38.11 10.98 -1.24
C LYS A 49 38.05 9.52 -0.75
N ALA A 50 39.18 8.84 -0.67
CA ALA A 50 39.22 7.53 -0.01
C ALA A 50 39.02 7.70 1.51
N CYS A 51 38.15 6.88 2.10
CA CYS A 51 37.95 6.91 3.54
C CYS A 51 39.09 6.21 4.28
N THR A 52 39.67 6.86 5.27
CA THR A 52 40.65 6.22 6.16
C THR A 52 39.96 5.42 7.25
N GLN A 53 40.63 4.38 7.77
CA GLN A 53 40.12 3.60 8.90
C GLN A 53 39.77 4.49 10.11
N ASN A 54 40.62 5.47 10.43
CA ASN A 54 40.39 6.40 11.54
C ASN A 54 39.13 7.27 11.33
N GLU A 55 38.83 7.69 10.10
CA GLU A 55 37.61 8.48 9.80
C GLU A 55 36.35 7.63 10.00
N HIS A 56 36.38 6.37 9.56
CA HIS A 56 35.27 5.43 9.78
C HIS A 56 35.08 5.14 11.28
N GLU A 57 36.15 4.81 12.01
CA GLU A 57 36.10 4.55 13.44
C GLU A 57 35.59 5.77 14.23
N ALA A 58 36.01 6.99 13.86
CA ALA A 58 35.54 8.22 14.49
C ALA A 58 34.06 8.49 14.21
N TRP A 59 33.60 8.26 12.98
CA TRP A 59 32.17 8.37 12.63
C TRP A 59 31.33 7.35 13.38
N LEU A 60 31.74 6.08 13.40
CA LEU A 60 31.03 5.00 14.07
C LEU A 60 30.93 5.28 15.58
N ALA A 61 32.00 5.79 16.19
CA ALA A 61 31.99 6.21 17.59
C ALA A 61 30.98 7.35 17.86
N ASP A 62 30.89 8.35 16.97
CA ASP A 62 29.95 9.47 17.09
C ASP A 62 28.48 9.01 17.01
N ILE A 63 28.12 8.23 15.99
CA ILE A 63 26.73 7.73 15.84
C ILE A 63 26.37 6.69 16.92
N THR A 64 27.35 5.96 17.46
CA THR A 64 27.16 5.04 18.59
C THR A 64 26.91 5.82 19.89
N HIS A 65 27.68 6.89 20.12
CA HIS A 65 27.44 7.79 21.24
C HIS A 65 26.03 8.40 21.15
N TRP A 66 25.65 8.90 19.97
CA TRP A 66 24.31 9.42 19.71
C TRP A 66 23.21 8.41 20.02
N ARG A 67 23.35 7.16 19.56
CA ARG A 67 22.41 6.07 19.86
C ARG A 67 22.22 5.88 21.36
N ASN A 68 23.32 5.80 22.10
CA ASN A 68 23.28 5.57 23.55
C ASN A 68 22.63 6.74 24.29
N GLU A 69 23.04 7.97 23.99
CA GLU A 69 22.47 9.19 24.56
C GLU A 69 20.98 9.30 24.23
N ARG A 70 20.59 9.05 22.98
CA ARG A 70 19.19 9.15 22.55
C ARG A 70 18.31 8.18 23.32
N ARG A 71 18.72 6.91 23.45
CA ARG A 71 17.99 5.88 24.20
C ARG A 71 17.83 6.24 25.68
N ILE A 72 18.85 6.84 26.29
CA ILE A 72 18.79 7.31 27.68
C ILE A 72 17.77 8.45 27.81
N ARG A 73 17.82 9.45 26.92
CA ARG A 73 16.93 10.62 26.96
C ARG A 73 15.46 10.26 26.84
N ILE A 74 15.12 9.31 25.97
CA ILE A 74 13.73 8.87 25.78
C ILE A 74 13.26 7.87 26.84
N GLY A 75 14.11 7.49 27.80
CA GLY A 75 13.77 6.46 28.78
C GLY A 75 13.48 5.10 28.14
N TYR A 76 14.24 4.73 27.10
CA TYR A 76 13.94 3.59 26.25
C TYR A 76 13.77 2.28 27.04
N ASN A 77 12.62 1.63 26.84
CA ASN A 77 12.32 0.31 27.37
C ASN A 77 12.07 -0.68 26.23
N GLY A 78 13.03 -1.58 26.00
CA GLY A 78 12.95 -2.59 24.93
C GLY A 78 12.28 -3.90 25.31
N SER A 79 11.51 -3.95 26.40
CA SER A 79 10.84 -5.17 26.87
C SER A 79 9.80 -5.70 25.88
N ARG A 80 9.14 -4.83 25.12
CA ARG A 80 8.14 -5.24 24.11
C ARG A 80 8.72 -6.14 23.02
N TYR A 81 9.96 -5.87 22.60
CA TYR A 81 10.69 -6.73 21.66
C TYR A 81 10.97 -8.15 22.21
N ASN A 82 10.83 -8.38 23.51
CA ASN A 82 11.02 -9.71 24.11
C ASN A 82 9.70 -10.49 24.26
N LEU A 83 8.55 -9.90 23.92
CA LEU A 83 7.27 -10.60 23.99
C LEU A 83 7.24 -11.72 22.95
N PRO A 84 7.01 -12.99 23.34
CA PRO A 84 7.01 -14.10 22.40
C PRO A 84 6.04 -13.92 21.22
N ALA A 85 4.89 -13.28 21.46
CA ALA A 85 3.88 -12.98 20.44
C ALA A 85 4.37 -12.02 19.34
N LEU A 86 5.41 -11.21 19.62
CA LEU A 86 5.92 -10.18 18.70
C LEU A 86 7.33 -10.48 18.18
N GLN A 87 7.96 -11.59 18.61
CA GLN A 87 9.33 -11.92 18.18
C GLN A 87 9.45 -12.19 16.67
N TRP A 88 8.35 -12.56 16.01
CA TRP A 88 8.32 -12.78 14.57
C TRP A 88 8.70 -11.53 13.78
N THR A 89 8.46 -10.32 14.31
CA THR A 89 8.74 -9.07 13.59
C THR A 89 10.23 -8.92 13.29
N GLN A 90 11.09 -9.48 14.14
CA GLN A 90 12.55 -9.37 14.05
C GLN A 90 13.16 -10.13 12.86
N SER A 91 12.33 -10.91 12.13
CA SER A 91 12.71 -11.64 10.93
C SER A 91 11.65 -11.56 9.82
N SER A 92 10.87 -10.47 9.79
CA SER A 92 9.88 -10.19 8.75
C SER A 92 10.50 -9.34 7.63
N PHE A 93 11.16 -9.98 6.66
CA PHE A 93 11.95 -9.26 5.65
C PHE A 93 11.16 -8.91 4.39
N ILE A 94 10.18 -9.73 4.01
CA ILE A 94 9.36 -9.49 2.81
C ILE A 94 7.89 -9.38 3.23
N GLN A 95 7.32 -8.19 3.02
CA GLN A 95 5.92 -7.86 3.33
C GLN A 95 5.24 -7.25 2.10
N PRO A 96 4.38 -7.97 1.36
CA PRO A 96 3.56 -7.32 0.35
C PRO A 96 2.45 -6.48 0.98
N GLN A 97 2.25 -5.28 0.45
CA GLN A 97 1.01 -4.54 0.60
C GLN A 97 0.04 -4.98 -0.49
N MET A 98 -0.99 -5.71 -0.09
CA MET A 98 -1.94 -6.39 -0.96
C MET A 98 -3.30 -5.70 -0.91
N MET A 99 -3.72 -5.14 -2.04
CA MET A 99 -5.10 -4.69 -2.23
C MET A 99 -6.03 -5.90 -2.25
N VAL A 100 -7.14 -5.84 -1.49
CA VAL A 100 -8.11 -6.96 -1.47
C VAL A 100 -8.78 -7.21 -2.82
N HIS A 101 -8.75 -6.21 -3.70
CA HIS A 101 -9.26 -6.27 -5.07
C HIS A 101 -8.37 -7.10 -6.00
N ASP A 102 -7.21 -7.57 -5.53
CA ASP A 102 -6.35 -8.43 -6.34
C ASP A 102 -7.04 -9.78 -6.64
N ARG A 103 -7.22 -10.06 -7.92
CA ARG A 103 -7.85 -11.26 -8.45
C ARG A 103 -7.04 -12.53 -8.21
N TYR A 104 -5.77 -12.44 -7.85
CA TYR A 104 -4.96 -13.57 -7.36
C TYR A 104 -5.25 -13.89 -5.89
N PHE A 105 -5.70 -12.90 -5.11
CA PHE A 105 -6.10 -13.05 -3.72
C PHE A 105 -7.55 -13.50 -3.56
N TYR A 106 -8.47 -13.01 -4.39
CA TYR A 106 -9.88 -13.40 -4.37
C TYR A 106 -10.38 -13.76 -5.78
N ASP A 107 -11.06 -14.90 -5.90
CA ASP A 107 -11.72 -15.30 -7.14
C ASP A 107 -13.21 -14.88 -7.11
N PRO A 108 -13.61 -13.84 -7.86
CA PRO A 108 -14.98 -13.34 -7.86
C PRO A 108 -15.97 -14.28 -8.56
N ILE A 109 -15.50 -15.20 -9.40
CA ILE A 109 -16.36 -16.19 -10.08
C ILE A 109 -16.64 -17.36 -9.14
N ALA A 110 -15.60 -17.85 -8.46
CA ALA A 110 -15.73 -18.93 -7.48
C ALA A 110 -16.28 -18.45 -6.13
N GLY A 111 -16.20 -17.16 -5.82
CA GLY A 111 -16.68 -16.57 -4.58
C GLY A 111 -15.84 -16.96 -3.35
N LYS A 112 -14.51 -17.03 -3.49
CA LYS A 112 -13.63 -17.50 -2.42
C LYS A 112 -12.27 -16.81 -2.43
N TYR A 113 -11.68 -16.70 -1.24
CA TYR A 113 -10.26 -16.37 -1.08
C TYR A 113 -9.38 -17.48 -1.67
N THR A 114 -8.27 -17.08 -2.28
CA THR A 114 -7.30 -17.96 -2.91
C THR A 114 -5.91 -17.75 -2.34
N VAL A 115 -5.80 -17.75 -1.01
CA VAL A 115 -4.55 -17.54 -0.27
C VAL A 115 -3.43 -18.44 -0.77
N ASP A 116 -3.68 -19.74 -0.98
CA ASP A 116 -2.65 -20.66 -1.45
C ASP A 116 -2.09 -20.28 -2.83
N ARG A 117 -2.95 -19.84 -3.77
CA ARG A 117 -2.53 -19.37 -5.10
C ARG A 117 -1.67 -18.12 -4.98
N TYR A 118 -2.07 -17.16 -4.15
CA TYR A 118 -1.33 -15.93 -3.92
C TYR A 118 0.05 -16.22 -3.33
N ILE A 119 0.13 -17.06 -2.28
CA ILE A 119 1.40 -17.43 -1.66
C ILE A 119 2.28 -18.26 -2.61
N GLU A 120 1.72 -19.14 -3.44
CA GLU A 120 2.50 -19.92 -4.41
C GLU A 120 3.13 -19.05 -5.50
N ASP A 121 2.41 -18.02 -5.98
CA ASP A 121 2.97 -17.03 -6.89
C ASP A 121 4.15 -16.29 -6.23
N LEU A 122 3.96 -15.77 -5.01
CA LEU A 122 5.01 -15.05 -4.30
C LEU A 122 6.16 -15.95 -3.83
N GLN A 123 5.91 -17.24 -3.60
CA GLN A 123 6.97 -18.22 -3.39
C GLN A 123 7.86 -18.34 -4.64
N LYS A 124 7.23 -18.32 -5.82
CA LYS A 124 7.93 -18.41 -7.10
C LYS A 124 8.66 -17.10 -7.46
N ARG A 125 8.09 -15.94 -7.16
CA ARG A 125 8.71 -14.65 -7.50
C ARG A 125 9.69 -14.18 -6.42
N TYR A 126 9.29 -14.20 -5.14
CA TYR A 126 10.05 -13.58 -4.04
C TYR A 126 10.79 -14.60 -3.17
N GLY A 127 10.60 -15.90 -3.39
CA GLY A 127 11.10 -16.93 -2.48
C GLY A 127 10.26 -17.05 -1.20
N GLY A 128 9.05 -16.50 -1.19
CA GLY A 128 8.12 -16.51 -0.07
C GLY A 128 8.05 -15.17 0.66
N ILE A 129 7.04 -15.00 1.50
CA ILE A 129 6.79 -13.79 2.29
C ILE A 129 6.67 -14.12 3.77
N ASP A 130 6.97 -13.15 4.62
CA ASP A 130 6.96 -13.34 6.07
C ASP A 130 5.70 -12.73 6.72
N ALA A 131 5.21 -11.64 6.13
CA ALA A 131 3.96 -10.99 6.49
C ALA A 131 3.22 -10.48 5.24
N VAL A 132 1.95 -10.14 5.37
CA VAL A 132 1.14 -9.46 4.35
C VAL A 132 0.33 -8.35 5.01
N LEU A 133 0.36 -7.16 4.41
CA LEU A 133 -0.51 -6.06 4.75
C LEU A 133 -1.74 -6.10 3.83
N ILE A 134 -2.89 -6.48 4.38
CA ILE A 134 -4.14 -6.60 3.62
C ILE A 134 -4.90 -5.28 3.65
N TRP A 135 -5.14 -4.69 2.48
CA TRP A 135 -5.69 -3.32 2.35
C TRP A 135 -7.12 -3.30 1.78
N PRO A 136 -8.17 -3.19 2.63
CA PRO A 136 -9.58 -3.21 2.20
C PRO A 136 -10.28 -1.85 2.11
N THR A 137 -9.62 -0.75 2.47
CA THR A 137 -10.28 0.53 2.80
C THR A 137 -10.26 1.54 1.65
N TYR A 138 -9.16 2.29 1.51
CA TYR A 138 -8.93 3.20 0.39
C TYR A 138 -8.65 2.39 -0.90
N PRO A 139 -9.08 2.80 -2.10
CA PRO A 139 -9.70 4.08 -2.46
C PRO A 139 -11.22 4.15 -2.29
N ASN A 140 -11.91 3.03 -2.04
CA ASN A 140 -13.37 3.00 -2.03
C ASN A 140 -14.00 3.67 -0.77
N MET A 141 -13.25 3.76 0.34
CA MET A 141 -13.77 4.33 1.59
C MET A 141 -14.25 5.77 1.41
N GLY A 142 -15.42 6.09 1.99
CA GLY A 142 -16.06 7.39 1.85
C GLY A 142 -17.09 7.49 0.73
N ILE A 143 -17.23 6.45 -0.11
CA ILE A 143 -18.38 6.36 -1.04
C ILE A 143 -19.71 6.27 -0.27
N ASP A 144 -19.70 5.65 0.91
CA ASP A 144 -20.77 5.65 1.90
C ASP A 144 -20.17 5.82 3.31
N ASN A 145 -21.00 5.74 4.35
CA ASN A 145 -20.56 5.96 5.71
C ASN A 145 -19.95 4.73 6.42
N ARG A 146 -19.62 3.64 5.71
CA ARG A 146 -18.80 2.56 6.26
C ARG A 146 -17.43 3.10 6.65
N ASN A 147 -17.07 2.87 7.91
CA ASN A 147 -15.74 3.16 8.41
C ASN A 147 -14.76 2.02 8.08
N GLN A 148 -13.49 2.21 8.40
CA GLN A 148 -12.45 1.20 8.18
C GLN A 148 -12.77 -0.21 8.71
N HIS A 149 -13.46 -0.35 9.84
CA HIS A 149 -13.86 -1.65 10.38
C HIS A 149 -15.03 -2.26 9.61
N ASP A 150 -16.00 -1.44 9.22
CA ASP A 150 -17.11 -1.87 8.38
C ASP A 150 -16.62 -2.39 7.03
N MET A 151 -15.56 -1.80 6.47
CA MET A 151 -14.92 -2.28 5.23
C MET A 151 -14.36 -3.70 5.41
N ILE A 152 -13.62 -3.96 6.49
CA ILE A 152 -13.12 -5.31 6.83
C ILE A 152 -14.31 -6.28 7.01
N ARG A 153 -15.33 -5.87 7.77
CA ARG A 153 -16.52 -6.72 8.02
C ARG A 153 -17.37 -6.96 6.77
N SER A 154 -17.22 -6.13 5.74
CA SER A 154 -17.91 -6.28 4.45
C SER A 154 -17.17 -7.19 3.48
N MET A 155 -15.93 -7.61 3.79
CA MET A 155 -15.20 -8.58 2.97
C MET A 155 -15.97 -9.92 2.88
N PRO A 156 -15.77 -10.71 1.81
CA PRO A 156 -16.47 -11.97 1.57
C PRO A 156 -16.55 -12.88 2.79
N GLY A 157 -17.76 -13.37 3.10
CA GLY A 157 -18.04 -14.22 4.26
C GLY A 157 -18.04 -13.49 5.62
N GLY A 158 -17.95 -12.15 5.61
CA GLY A 158 -17.90 -11.31 6.80
C GLY A 158 -16.74 -11.69 7.73
N VAL A 159 -16.94 -11.49 9.03
CA VAL A 159 -15.93 -11.80 10.06
C VAL A 159 -15.43 -13.24 9.98
N SER A 160 -16.34 -14.20 9.76
CA SER A 160 -15.98 -15.62 9.72
C SER A 160 -15.12 -15.95 8.50
N GLY A 161 -15.45 -15.37 7.33
CA GLY A 161 -14.65 -15.50 6.11
C GLY A 161 -13.26 -14.88 6.26
N VAL A 162 -13.18 -13.66 6.82
CA VAL A 162 -11.90 -12.96 7.08
C VAL A 162 -11.03 -13.76 8.06
N LYS A 163 -11.61 -14.26 9.14
CA LYS A 163 -10.89 -15.09 10.13
C LYS A 163 -10.35 -16.38 9.50
N GLN A 164 -11.13 -17.04 8.64
CA GLN A 164 -10.66 -18.23 7.93
C GLN A 164 -9.53 -17.90 6.94
N MET A 165 -9.64 -16.78 6.22
CA MET A 165 -8.59 -16.30 5.32
C MET A 165 -7.28 -16.02 6.07
N ILE A 166 -7.34 -15.43 7.26
CA ILE A 166 -6.17 -15.22 8.12
C ILE A 166 -5.59 -16.56 8.58
N ALA A 167 -6.44 -17.51 8.98
CA ALA A 167 -5.99 -18.85 9.35
C ALA A 167 -5.28 -19.57 8.19
N ASP A 168 -5.69 -19.32 6.94
CA ASP A 168 -5.02 -19.87 5.75
C ASP A 168 -3.63 -19.26 5.54
N PHE A 169 -3.43 -17.97 5.79
CA PHE A 169 -2.09 -17.36 5.82
C PHE A 169 -1.24 -17.93 6.95
N HIS A 170 -1.79 -18.06 8.17
CA HIS A 170 -1.09 -18.64 9.31
C HIS A 170 -0.65 -20.08 9.05
N ARG A 171 -1.47 -20.88 8.35
CA ARG A 171 -1.12 -22.25 7.91
C ARG A 171 0.12 -22.27 7.01
N ARG A 172 0.39 -21.19 6.28
CA ARG A 172 1.57 -20.99 5.44
C ARG A 172 2.73 -20.28 6.15
N GLY A 173 2.57 -19.97 7.44
CA GLY A 173 3.59 -19.29 8.24
C GLY A 173 3.67 -17.78 8.03
N VAL A 174 2.67 -17.18 7.38
CA VAL A 174 2.63 -15.75 7.05
C VAL A 174 1.79 -14.98 8.06
N ARG A 175 2.30 -13.85 8.54
CA ARG A 175 1.61 -12.95 9.47
C ARG A 175 0.70 -11.96 8.72
N VAL A 176 -0.40 -11.55 9.33
CA VAL A 176 -1.40 -10.69 8.68
C VAL A 176 -1.57 -9.38 9.43
N LEU A 177 -1.42 -8.28 8.70
CA LEU A 177 -1.64 -6.93 9.18
C LEU A 177 -2.79 -6.27 8.40
N PHE A 178 -3.46 -5.33 9.06
CA PHE A 178 -4.45 -4.44 8.44
C PHE A 178 -4.05 -2.97 8.62
N PRO A 179 -4.41 -2.07 7.69
CA PRO A 179 -4.15 -0.66 7.84
C PRO A 179 -5.13 -0.03 8.85
N MET A 180 -4.66 1.01 9.53
CA MET A 180 -5.45 1.91 10.36
C MET A 180 -5.33 3.33 9.84
N MET A 181 -6.47 3.93 9.51
CA MET A 181 -6.57 5.26 8.92
C MET A 181 -7.03 6.23 10.00
N MET A 182 -6.11 6.88 10.72
CA MET A 182 -6.46 7.83 11.78
C MET A 182 -7.10 9.12 11.26
N TRP A 183 -6.91 9.43 9.98
CA TRP A 183 -7.63 10.52 9.31
C TRP A 183 -9.13 10.22 9.10
N ASP A 184 -9.58 8.97 9.29
CA ASP A 184 -10.99 8.60 9.21
C ASP A 184 -11.78 9.08 10.42
N GLN A 185 -12.17 10.35 10.37
CA GLN A 185 -13.02 11.01 11.38
C GLN A 185 -14.42 11.36 10.85
N GLY A 186 -14.66 11.11 9.56
CA GLY A 186 -15.83 11.55 8.80
C GLY A 186 -16.87 10.47 8.53
N THR A 187 -16.46 9.20 8.58
CA THR A 187 -17.38 8.05 8.44
C THR A 187 -17.98 7.66 9.80
N ARG A 188 -18.78 6.59 9.82
CA ARG A 188 -19.52 6.13 11.00
C ARG A 188 -18.61 5.92 12.22
N ASP A 189 -19.08 6.38 13.37
CA ASP A 189 -18.38 6.14 14.63
C ASP A 189 -18.40 4.66 15.03
N PRO A 190 -17.27 4.08 15.47
CA PRO A 190 -17.23 2.69 15.93
C PRO A 190 -17.97 2.45 17.26
N GLY A 191 -18.49 3.51 17.91
CA GLY A 191 -19.26 3.43 19.15
C GLY A 191 -18.40 3.33 20.42
N MET A 192 -17.08 3.37 20.27
CA MET A 192 -16.09 3.32 21.35
C MET A 192 -14.77 3.95 20.89
N PRO A 193 -13.81 4.28 21.78
CA PRO A 193 -12.53 4.82 21.36
C PRO A 193 -11.77 3.88 20.42
N TRP A 194 -11.15 4.42 19.37
CA TRP A 194 -10.42 3.68 18.33
C TRP A 194 -9.45 2.61 18.87
N PRO A 195 -8.63 2.87 19.93
CA PRO A 195 -7.78 1.84 20.52
C PRO A 195 -8.51 0.53 20.87
N TYR A 196 -9.66 0.64 21.53
CA TYR A 196 -10.45 -0.53 21.94
C TYR A 196 -11.21 -1.14 20.76
N ALA A 197 -11.71 -0.31 19.84
CA ALA A 197 -12.40 -0.80 18.65
C ALA A 197 -11.46 -1.68 17.80
N ILE A 198 -10.22 -1.23 17.58
CA ILE A 198 -9.21 -1.95 16.79
C ILE A 198 -8.78 -3.21 17.53
N ALA A 199 -8.41 -3.11 18.80
CA ALA A 199 -8.02 -4.27 19.60
C ALA A 199 -9.10 -5.37 19.58
N THR A 200 -10.37 -4.97 19.72
CA THR A 200 -11.51 -5.91 19.69
C THR A 200 -11.65 -6.58 18.33
N LEU A 201 -11.67 -5.82 17.23
CA LEU A 201 -11.82 -6.40 15.89
C LEU A 201 -10.63 -7.29 15.51
N MET A 202 -9.40 -6.84 15.78
CA MET A 202 -8.20 -7.61 15.44
C MET A 202 -8.13 -8.92 16.23
N ALA A 203 -8.54 -8.93 17.51
CA ALA A 203 -8.69 -10.16 18.27
C ALA A 203 -9.79 -11.07 17.70
N GLU A 204 -10.94 -10.50 17.30
CA GLU A 204 -12.08 -11.23 16.72
C GLU A 204 -11.67 -12.00 15.45
N ILE A 205 -10.96 -11.33 14.53
CA ILE A 205 -10.48 -11.92 13.26
C ILE A 205 -9.11 -12.61 13.38
N SER A 206 -8.41 -12.46 14.51
CA SER A 206 -7.10 -13.04 14.80
C SER A 206 -5.94 -12.49 13.94
N ALA A 207 -5.95 -11.20 13.62
CA ALA A 207 -4.86 -10.53 12.91
C ALA A 207 -3.63 -10.30 13.81
N ASP A 208 -2.41 -10.25 13.24
CA ASP A 208 -1.16 -10.18 14.02
C ASP A 208 -0.67 -8.73 14.26
N GLY A 209 -1.12 -7.77 13.45
CA GLY A 209 -0.66 -6.40 13.57
C GLY A 209 -1.49 -5.35 12.83
N ILE A 210 -1.10 -4.10 13.01
CA ILE A 210 -1.70 -2.92 12.42
C ILE A 210 -0.61 -2.07 11.78
N ASN A 211 -0.83 -1.72 10.52
CA ASN A 211 -0.05 -0.72 9.80
C ASN A 211 -0.70 0.66 9.97
N GLY A 212 0.06 1.67 10.39
CA GLY A 212 -0.42 3.02 10.62
C GLY A 212 -0.23 3.89 9.38
N ASP A 213 -1.30 4.09 8.63
CA ASP A 213 -1.31 4.93 7.42
C ASP A 213 -1.22 6.42 7.80
N THR A 214 -0.29 7.15 7.17
CA THR A 214 0.00 8.58 7.37
C THR A 214 0.27 8.99 8.82
N GLN A 215 0.93 8.11 9.58
CA GLN A 215 1.15 8.28 11.02
C GLN A 215 2.60 8.10 11.42
N ASP A 216 3.22 9.16 11.94
CA ASP A 216 4.56 9.20 12.53
C ASP A 216 4.66 8.52 13.92
N GLY A 217 3.78 7.55 14.18
CA GLY A 217 3.69 6.82 15.43
C GLY A 217 2.26 6.36 15.75
N VAL A 218 2.11 5.11 16.18
CA VAL A 218 0.83 4.65 16.72
C VAL A 218 0.84 4.87 18.24
N PRO A 219 -0.10 5.65 18.81
CA PRO A 219 -0.08 5.99 20.23
C PRO A 219 -0.07 4.79 21.18
N LEU A 220 0.58 4.93 22.34
CA LEU A 220 0.68 3.88 23.36
C LEU A 220 -0.67 3.28 23.77
N ALA A 221 -1.76 4.07 23.72
CA ALA A 221 -3.11 3.62 24.05
C ALA A 221 -3.58 2.42 23.21
N PHE A 222 -3.18 2.32 21.93
CA PHE A 222 -3.53 1.18 21.07
C PHE A 222 -2.82 -0.10 21.51
N THR A 223 -1.55 0.04 21.89
CA THR A 223 -0.76 -1.02 22.51
C THR A 223 -1.42 -1.53 23.79
N LEU A 224 -1.80 -0.63 24.69
CA LEU A 224 -2.42 -1.01 25.96
C LEU A 224 -3.79 -1.68 25.77
N ALA A 225 -4.59 -1.19 24.82
CA ALA A 225 -5.88 -1.81 24.50
C ALA A 225 -5.73 -3.21 23.91
N ALA A 226 -4.72 -3.46 23.07
CA ALA A 226 -4.41 -4.80 22.54
C ALA A 226 -3.97 -5.77 23.65
N ASP A 227 -3.13 -5.28 24.58
CA ASP A 227 -2.68 -6.06 25.72
C ASP A 227 -3.85 -6.39 26.67
N GLU A 228 -4.76 -5.44 26.92
CA GLU A 228 -5.99 -5.64 27.71
C GLU A 228 -6.96 -6.64 27.05
N ALA A 229 -7.05 -6.63 25.72
CA ALA A 229 -7.83 -7.60 24.96
C ALA A 229 -7.22 -9.03 24.98
N GLY A 230 -6.03 -9.20 25.57
CA GLY A 230 -5.33 -10.49 25.60
C GLY A 230 -4.76 -10.91 24.24
N HIS A 231 -4.63 -9.96 23.31
CA HIS A 231 -4.19 -10.20 21.94
C HIS A 231 -3.16 -9.13 21.52
N PRO A 232 -1.89 -9.25 21.96
CA PRO A 232 -0.86 -8.27 21.65
C PRO A 232 -0.65 -8.12 20.14
N LEU A 233 -0.69 -6.89 19.65
CA LEU A 233 -0.50 -6.55 18.24
C LEU A 233 0.86 -5.92 17.97
N ALA A 234 1.44 -6.25 16.81
CA ALA A 234 2.53 -5.49 16.22
C ALA A 234 1.97 -4.19 15.61
N PHE A 235 2.60 -3.04 15.90
CA PHE A 235 2.21 -1.76 15.32
C PHE A 235 3.35 -1.23 14.45
N GLU A 236 2.99 -0.82 13.24
CA GLU A 236 3.87 -0.41 12.15
C GLU A 236 3.46 0.97 11.59
N PRO A 237 3.82 2.09 12.24
CA PRO A 237 3.56 3.45 11.73
C PRO A 237 4.35 3.81 10.46
N GLU A 238 3.81 4.72 9.64
CA GLU A 238 4.45 5.32 8.45
C GLU A 238 5.43 6.45 8.82
N GLY A 239 6.62 6.50 8.21
CA GLY A 239 7.55 7.61 8.42
C GLY A 239 8.32 7.52 9.74
N GLY A 240 8.12 6.45 10.51
CA GLY A 240 8.82 6.19 11.76
C GLY A 240 8.15 6.78 13.00
N PRO A 241 8.15 6.07 14.13
CA PRO A 241 7.62 6.60 15.38
C PRO A 241 8.42 7.80 15.89
N SER A 242 7.80 8.67 16.70
CA SER A 242 8.57 9.52 17.64
C SER A 242 9.58 8.64 18.39
N ASP A 243 10.75 9.19 18.76
CA ASP A 243 11.83 8.35 19.30
C ASP A 243 11.36 7.54 20.54
N GLU A 244 10.47 8.09 21.36
CA GLU A 244 9.86 7.41 22.51
C GLU A 244 9.00 6.21 22.09
N ALA A 245 8.24 6.37 21.00
CA ALA A 245 7.34 5.35 20.47
C ALA A 245 8.07 4.10 19.95
N LEU A 246 9.39 4.17 19.72
CA LEU A 246 10.25 3.00 19.48
C LEU A 246 10.14 1.93 20.57
N ALA A 247 9.72 2.29 21.79
CA ALA A 247 9.52 1.33 22.89
C ALA A 247 8.26 0.47 22.72
N TRP A 248 7.24 0.93 21.97
CA TRP A 248 5.97 0.21 21.81
C TRP A 248 5.52 -0.07 20.36
N ASN A 249 6.00 0.69 19.38
CA ASN A 249 5.90 0.35 17.96
C ASN A 249 7.13 -0.49 17.59
N VAL A 250 6.92 -1.80 17.40
CA VAL A 250 8.01 -2.78 17.16
C VAL A 250 8.38 -2.93 15.68
N MET A 251 7.61 -2.28 14.82
CA MET A 251 7.83 -2.19 13.38
C MET A 251 7.64 -0.72 12.94
N THR A 252 8.07 -0.39 11.73
CA THR A 252 7.68 0.83 11.02
C THR A 252 7.77 0.59 9.52
N TRP A 253 7.08 1.41 8.74
CA TRP A 253 7.21 1.41 7.29
C TRP A 253 7.36 2.85 6.78
N GLY A 254 7.66 3.00 5.48
CA GLY A 254 7.61 4.33 4.86
C GLY A 254 8.36 4.43 3.56
N GLN A 255 8.34 5.64 2.99
CA GLN A 255 9.07 5.98 1.77
C GLN A 255 10.47 6.51 2.13
N TYR A 256 11.49 6.01 1.44
CA TYR A 256 12.90 6.30 1.74
C TYR A 256 13.63 6.91 0.55
N GLN A 257 14.80 7.51 0.81
CA GLN A 257 15.71 7.95 -0.24
C GLN A 257 16.85 6.95 -0.42
N PHE A 258 17.24 6.73 -1.68
CA PHE A 258 18.27 5.74 -2.02
C PHE A 258 19.44 6.34 -2.81
N PRO A 259 20.21 7.29 -2.22
CA PRO A 259 21.37 7.86 -2.90
C PRO A 259 22.42 6.79 -3.22
N PHE A 260 23.38 7.11 -4.11
CA PHE A 260 24.42 6.17 -4.57
C PHE A 260 25.20 5.53 -3.41
N THR A 261 25.59 6.31 -2.40
CA THR A 261 26.10 5.75 -1.14
C THR A 261 24.90 5.39 -0.25
N PRO A 262 24.67 4.11 0.09
CA PRO A 262 23.58 3.73 0.98
C PRO A 262 23.63 4.52 2.29
N LEU A 263 22.49 4.97 2.81
CA LEU A 263 22.41 5.58 4.14
C LEU A 263 22.16 4.50 5.20
N VAL A 264 22.31 4.86 6.48
CA VAL A 264 22.04 3.96 7.60
C VAL A 264 20.63 4.21 8.12
N ASP A 265 19.81 3.17 8.28
CA ASP A 265 18.47 3.32 8.84
C ASP A 265 18.52 3.70 10.33
N LYS A 266 17.80 4.77 10.68
CA LYS A 266 17.79 5.35 12.04
C LYS A 266 17.17 4.41 13.07
N TYR A 267 16.04 3.79 12.77
CA TYR A 267 15.28 3.01 13.76
C TYR A 267 15.93 1.66 14.02
N LYS A 268 16.42 1.02 12.96
CA LYS A 268 17.28 -0.16 13.03
C LYS A 268 18.57 0.14 13.82
N TRP A 269 19.16 1.32 13.64
CA TRP A 269 20.36 1.70 14.40
C TRP A 269 20.05 1.85 15.90
N LEU A 270 18.96 2.55 16.24
CA LEU A 270 18.53 2.78 17.62
C LEU A 270 18.18 1.48 18.36
N GLU A 271 17.48 0.56 17.67
CA GLU A 271 17.13 -0.75 18.18
C GLU A 271 17.19 -1.80 17.05
N PRO A 272 18.27 -2.60 16.97
CA PRO A 272 18.46 -3.58 15.88
C PRO A 272 17.39 -4.67 15.76
N ARG A 273 16.60 -4.91 16.82
CA ARG A 273 15.43 -5.81 16.77
C ARG A 273 14.20 -5.16 16.11
N HIS A 274 14.21 -3.85 15.88
CA HIS A 274 13.13 -3.14 15.21
C HIS A 274 13.15 -3.47 13.72
N MET A 275 12.00 -3.88 13.19
CA MET A 275 11.84 -4.14 11.77
C MET A 275 11.34 -2.88 11.08
N VAL A 276 12.03 -2.50 10.02
CA VAL A 276 11.65 -1.39 9.16
C VAL A 276 11.27 -1.98 7.82
N ASN A 277 10.11 -1.66 7.29
CA ASN A 277 9.68 -2.07 5.96
C ASN A 277 9.73 -0.85 5.03
N ILE A 278 10.78 -0.76 4.23
CA ILE A 278 10.94 0.36 3.29
C ILE A 278 10.06 0.14 2.05
N SER A 279 9.56 1.22 1.47
CA SER A 279 8.81 1.22 0.21
C SER A 279 9.34 2.31 -0.72
N ASP A 280 9.22 2.05 -2.03
CA ASP A 280 9.21 3.07 -3.09
C ASP A 280 8.11 2.67 -4.08
N ARG A 281 6.88 3.11 -3.79
CA ARG A 281 5.70 2.53 -4.45
C ARG A 281 5.69 2.79 -5.95
N TRP A 282 6.15 3.96 -6.40
CA TRP A 282 6.06 4.35 -7.82
C TRP A 282 7.24 3.92 -8.67
N LYS A 283 8.37 3.56 -8.07
CA LYS A 283 9.57 3.16 -8.83
C LYS A 283 9.33 1.83 -9.54
N ARG A 284 9.82 1.70 -10.77
CA ARG A 284 9.66 0.47 -11.58
C ARG A 284 10.87 -0.48 -11.49
N ASP A 285 12.03 0.05 -11.12
CA ASP A 285 13.26 -0.71 -10.83
C ASP A 285 13.49 -0.72 -9.32
N LYS A 286 13.43 -1.90 -8.71
CA LYS A 286 13.50 -2.07 -7.25
C LYS A 286 14.92 -2.26 -6.73
N THR A 287 15.94 -2.14 -7.59
CA THR A 287 17.34 -2.41 -7.24
C THR A 287 17.81 -1.61 -6.02
N ASP A 288 17.59 -0.30 -6.01
CA ASP A 288 18.12 0.53 -4.92
C ASP A 288 17.43 0.23 -3.59
N ASP A 289 16.11 -0.02 -3.63
CA ASP A 289 15.29 -0.38 -2.47
C ASP A 289 15.81 -1.69 -1.87
N LEU A 290 15.93 -2.73 -2.70
CA LEU A 290 16.41 -4.06 -2.29
C LEU A 290 17.86 -4.00 -1.77
N GLN A 291 18.72 -3.18 -2.37
CA GLN A 291 20.08 -2.97 -1.88
C GLN A 291 20.11 -2.22 -0.54
N PHE A 292 19.23 -1.24 -0.33
CA PHE A 292 19.12 -0.55 0.95
C PHE A 292 18.60 -1.49 2.05
N ALA A 293 17.57 -2.29 1.75
CA ALA A 293 17.01 -3.30 2.65
C ALA A 293 18.10 -4.27 3.13
N PHE A 294 18.80 -4.89 2.18
CA PHE A 294 19.84 -5.87 2.45
C PHE A 294 21.06 -5.28 3.16
N PHE A 295 21.46 -4.06 2.82
CA PHE A 295 22.56 -3.36 3.49
C PHE A 295 22.23 -3.05 4.95
N ASN A 296 21.00 -2.65 5.26
CA ASN A 296 20.58 -2.28 6.61
C ASN A 296 19.97 -3.46 7.42
N GLY A 297 19.77 -4.64 6.82
CA GLY A 297 19.10 -5.76 7.49
C GLY A 297 17.66 -5.41 7.89
N VAL A 298 17.00 -4.61 7.06
CA VAL A 298 15.60 -4.18 7.20
C VAL A 298 14.74 -4.87 6.15
N GLY A 299 13.44 -4.88 6.34
CA GLY A 299 12.48 -5.46 5.41
C GLY A 299 12.14 -4.52 4.25
N TRP A 300 11.49 -5.11 3.26
CA TRP A 300 11.00 -4.44 2.06
C TRP A 300 9.51 -4.68 1.91
N GLU A 301 8.77 -3.57 1.82
CA GLU A 301 7.35 -3.59 1.51
C GLU A 301 7.14 -3.50 0.00
N SER A 302 6.71 -4.62 -0.60
CA SER A 302 6.40 -4.63 -2.02
C SER A 302 4.97 -4.13 -2.24
N TRP A 303 4.80 -3.13 -3.09
CA TRP A 303 3.48 -2.60 -3.43
C TRP A 303 3.25 -2.66 -4.94
N GLU A 304 2.74 -3.80 -5.42
CA GLU A 304 2.52 -4.03 -6.85
C GLU A 304 1.15 -3.53 -7.32
N ASN A 305 0.10 -3.70 -6.53
CA ASN A 305 -1.22 -3.17 -6.83
C ASN A 305 -1.43 -1.86 -6.08
N ILE A 306 -1.15 -0.74 -6.73
CA ILE A 306 -1.25 0.61 -6.16
C ILE A 306 -2.64 1.12 -6.47
N TRP A 307 -3.62 0.81 -5.60
CA TRP A 307 -5.00 1.28 -5.75
C TRP A 307 -5.64 0.93 -7.11
N GLY A 308 -5.38 -0.28 -7.62
CA GLY A 308 -5.85 -0.75 -8.91
C GLY A 308 -4.97 -0.33 -10.10
N ILE A 309 -3.75 0.16 -9.83
CA ILE A 309 -2.68 0.40 -10.79
C ILE A 309 -1.64 -0.71 -10.61
N TRP A 310 -1.40 -1.51 -11.65
CA TRP A 310 -0.42 -2.59 -11.58
C TRP A 310 1.00 -2.10 -11.86
N ASN A 311 1.79 -1.92 -10.80
CA ASN A 311 3.23 -1.69 -10.81
C ASN A 311 4.00 -2.97 -10.43
N GLY A 312 3.80 -4.05 -11.21
CA GLY A 312 4.43 -5.34 -10.97
C GLY A 312 5.97 -5.31 -11.04
N ILE A 313 6.62 -6.21 -10.32
CA ILE A 313 8.09 -6.27 -10.31
C ILE A 313 8.66 -7.04 -11.51
N THR A 314 9.86 -6.65 -11.93
CA THR A 314 10.54 -7.26 -13.08
C THR A 314 11.07 -8.67 -12.76
N PRO A 315 11.31 -9.55 -13.76
CA PRO A 315 11.95 -10.84 -13.52
C PRO A 315 13.31 -10.74 -12.82
N ARG A 316 14.09 -9.68 -13.11
CA ARG A 316 15.36 -9.41 -12.43
C ARG A 316 15.15 -9.07 -10.96
N ASP A 317 14.21 -8.18 -10.66
CA ASP A 317 13.96 -7.77 -9.28
C ASP A 317 13.37 -8.92 -8.46
N ALA A 318 12.50 -9.73 -9.04
CA ALA A 318 11.99 -10.95 -8.42
C ALA A 318 13.13 -11.90 -8.02
N GLU A 319 14.07 -12.14 -8.94
CA GLU A 319 15.24 -12.97 -8.65
C GLU A 319 16.16 -12.36 -7.59
N ALA A 320 16.37 -11.04 -7.61
CA ALA A 320 17.12 -10.34 -6.58
C ALA A 320 16.46 -10.49 -5.20
N THR A 321 15.15 -10.23 -5.09
CA THR A 321 14.34 -10.44 -3.87
C THR A 321 14.49 -11.86 -3.36
N ARG A 322 14.36 -12.87 -4.22
CA ARG A 322 14.50 -14.29 -3.84
C ARG A 322 15.87 -14.58 -3.22
N ARG A 323 16.94 -14.05 -3.82
CA ARG A 323 18.32 -14.25 -3.35
C ARG A 323 18.56 -13.59 -2.01
N ILE A 324 18.20 -12.30 -1.86
CA ILE A 324 18.45 -11.58 -0.61
C ILE A 324 17.59 -12.14 0.53
N ALA A 325 16.30 -12.42 0.30
CA ALA A 325 15.40 -12.94 1.33
C ALA A 325 15.84 -14.34 1.80
N THR A 326 16.39 -15.15 0.90
CA THR A 326 16.95 -16.47 1.24
C THR A 326 18.14 -16.32 2.20
N ILE A 327 19.03 -15.35 1.95
CA ILE A 327 20.16 -15.06 2.83
C ILE A 327 19.66 -14.48 4.17
N GLU A 328 18.84 -13.43 4.13
CA GLU A 328 18.34 -12.70 5.31
C GLU A 328 17.65 -13.64 6.31
N ARG A 329 16.78 -14.53 5.84
CA ARG A 329 16.11 -15.52 6.70
C ARG A 329 17.13 -16.44 7.39
N ALA A 330 18.14 -16.89 6.66
CA ALA A 330 19.18 -17.78 7.20
C ALA A 330 20.12 -17.09 8.19
N ILE A 331 20.40 -15.78 8.00
CA ILE A 331 21.28 -14.99 8.87
C ILE A 331 20.51 -14.10 9.86
N SER A 332 19.19 -14.24 9.95
CA SER A 332 18.34 -13.38 10.79
C SER A 332 18.79 -13.19 12.24
N PRO A 333 19.40 -14.17 12.95
CA PRO A 333 19.95 -13.94 14.28
C PRO A 333 21.09 -12.89 14.32
N PHE A 334 21.83 -12.72 13.23
CA PHE A 334 22.87 -11.70 13.11
C PHE A 334 22.26 -10.31 12.87
N LEU A 335 21.17 -10.23 12.09
CA LEU A 335 20.54 -8.97 11.69
C LEU A 335 19.84 -8.21 12.83
N VAL A 336 19.76 -8.81 14.01
CA VAL A 336 19.25 -8.18 15.25
C VAL A 336 20.35 -7.85 16.25
N SER A 337 21.63 -7.98 15.84
CA SER A 337 22.77 -7.74 16.71
C SER A 337 22.89 -6.27 17.11
N ARG A 338 23.21 -6.03 18.38
CA ARG A 338 23.56 -4.70 18.91
C ARG A 338 24.94 -4.22 18.47
N ASP A 339 25.76 -5.16 18.02
CA ASP A 339 27.13 -4.97 17.54
C ASP A 339 27.16 -4.84 16.00
N TRP A 340 26.06 -4.37 15.40
CA TRP A 340 26.01 -3.96 14.00
C TRP A 340 26.97 -2.79 13.76
N GLU A 341 27.82 -2.92 12.74
CA GLU A 341 28.76 -1.90 12.27
C GLU A 341 28.51 -1.65 10.77
N PRO A 342 27.77 -0.59 10.40
CA PRO A 342 27.60 -0.22 9.00
C PRO A 342 28.89 0.35 8.40
N MET A 343 28.95 0.35 7.06
CA MET A 343 30.05 0.96 6.29
C MET A 343 31.43 0.34 6.54
N THR A 344 31.51 -0.99 6.61
CA THR A 344 32.80 -1.69 6.59
C THR A 344 33.66 -1.16 5.43
N PRO A 345 34.91 -0.72 5.69
CA PRO A 345 35.78 -0.21 4.63
C PRO A 345 36.01 -1.24 3.52
N MET A 346 35.56 -0.92 2.30
CA MET A 346 35.72 -1.75 1.11
C MET A 346 36.90 -1.26 0.25
N LEU A 347 37.56 -2.19 -0.44
CA LEU A 347 38.70 -1.90 -1.34
C LEU A 347 38.26 -1.45 -2.74
N ARG A 348 36.97 -1.58 -3.06
CA ARG A 348 36.38 -1.24 -4.36
C ARG A 348 35.43 -0.06 -4.22
N TYR A 349 35.55 0.89 -5.15
CA TYR A 349 34.63 2.02 -5.26
C TYR A 349 33.20 1.54 -5.54
N GLY A 350 32.21 2.17 -4.91
CA GLY A 350 30.79 1.85 -5.11
C GLY A 350 30.35 0.50 -4.53
N VAL A 351 31.20 -0.16 -3.76
CA VAL A 351 30.86 -1.36 -3.00
C VAL A 351 30.77 -1.00 -1.52
N TYR A 352 29.68 -1.39 -0.87
CA TYR A 352 29.40 -1.05 0.53
C TYR A 352 29.00 -2.30 1.29
N ALA A 353 29.40 -2.39 2.56
CA ALA A 353 29.08 -3.55 3.40
C ALA A 353 28.69 -3.15 4.83
N SER A 354 27.80 -3.94 5.42
CA SER A 354 27.42 -3.88 6.83
C SER A 354 27.86 -5.14 7.53
N ARG A 355 28.53 -4.99 8.69
CA ARG A 355 29.00 -6.11 9.50
C ARG A 355 28.08 -6.36 10.67
N TRP A 356 27.67 -7.61 10.83
CA TRP A 356 26.77 -8.09 11.86
C TRP A 356 27.52 -9.10 12.74
N SER A 357 27.85 -8.72 13.97
CA SER A 357 28.64 -9.58 14.87
C SER A 357 27.75 -10.33 15.86
N MET A 358 28.02 -11.61 16.11
CA MET A 358 27.34 -12.40 17.14
C MET A 358 28.35 -13.35 17.79
N GLY A 359 28.79 -13.01 19.00
CA GLY A 359 29.87 -13.74 19.67
C GLY A 359 31.16 -13.68 18.85
N GLU A 360 31.73 -14.83 18.53
CA GLU A 360 32.98 -14.95 17.73
C GLU A 360 32.73 -15.05 16.21
N GLN A 361 31.47 -14.90 15.78
CA GLN A 361 31.08 -14.94 14.38
C GLN A 361 30.73 -13.54 13.86
N SER A 362 30.93 -13.32 12.56
CA SER A 362 30.47 -12.09 11.90
C SER A 362 29.92 -12.43 10.52
N VAL A 363 28.87 -11.74 10.11
CA VAL A 363 28.38 -11.76 8.73
C VAL A 363 28.50 -10.38 8.13
N TRP A 364 28.98 -10.28 6.89
CA TRP A 364 28.89 -9.06 6.09
C TRP A 364 27.74 -9.20 5.09
N THR A 365 26.83 -8.23 5.03
CA THR A 365 25.95 -8.02 3.88
C THR A 365 26.57 -6.94 2.99
N ILE A 366 26.60 -7.17 1.68
CA ILE A 366 27.40 -6.39 0.72
C ILE A 366 26.54 -6.03 -0.49
N VAL A 367 26.65 -4.80 -0.98
CA VAL A 367 25.98 -4.33 -2.19
C VAL A 367 26.98 -3.67 -3.14
N ASN A 368 26.84 -3.94 -4.44
CA ASN A 368 27.57 -3.24 -5.49
C ASN A 368 26.64 -2.23 -6.17
N ARG A 369 26.88 -0.94 -5.96
CA ARG A 369 26.08 0.17 -6.52
C ARG A 369 26.51 0.55 -7.95
N ASN A 370 27.55 -0.08 -8.49
CA ASN A 370 28.02 0.19 -9.84
C ASN A 370 27.18 -0.51 -10.91
N GLU A 371 27.13 0.10 -12.10
CA GLU A 371 26.57 -0.49 -13.33
C GLU A 371 27.43 -1.62 -13.92
N TYR A 372 28.58 -1.92 -13.30
CA TYR A 372 29.52 -2.95 -13.73
C TYR A 372 29.89 -3.90 -12.59
N ALA A 373 30.25 -5.13 -12.95
CA ALA A 373 30.72 -6.13 -12.00
C ALA A 373 32.10 -5.77 -11.47
N VAL A 374 32.35 -6.12 -10.20
CA VAL A 374 33.64 -5.91 -9.54
C VAL A 374 34.26 -7.27 -9.20
N GLU A 375 35.56 -7.41 -9.47
CA GLU A 375 36.32 -8.65 -9.23
C GLU A 375 37.56 -8.37 -8.37
N GLY A 376 38.19 -9.44 -7.87
CA GLY A 376 39.43 -9.36 -7.10
C GLY A 376 39.20 -8.97 -5.63
N ASP A 377 40.15 -8.24 -5.06
CA ASP A 377 40.16 -7.87 -3.63
C ASP A 377 38.96 -7.00 -3.26
N GLN A 378 38.21 -7.42 -2.23
CA GLN A 378 37.00 -6.72 -1.79
C GLN A 378 37.15 -6.12 -0.38
N ILE A 379 37.62 -6.92 0.58
CA ILE A 379 37.68 -6.51 2.00
C ILE A 379 39.06 -6.83 2.57
N GLU A 380 39.65 -5.86 3.27
CA GLU A 380 40.83 -6.08 4.11
C GLU A 380 40.40 -6.09 5.59
N ILE A 381 40.72 -7.17 6.30
CA ILE A 381 40.36 -7.39 7.70
C ILE A 381 41.58 -7.80 8.52
N ARG A 382 41.46 -7.80 9.85
CA ARG A 382 42.50 -8.32 10.72
C ARG A 382 42.61 -9.83 10.60
N ALA A 383 43.82 -10.33 10.33
CA ALA A 383 44.09 -11.77 10.30
C ALA A 383 43.94 -12.35 11.70
N THR A 384 42.97 -13.26 11.87
CA THR A 384 42.69 -13.92 13.14
C THR A 384 42.87 -15.43 12.96
N PRO A 385 43.85 -16.06 13.66
CA PRO A 385 44.08 -17.50 13.53
C PRO A 385 42.83 -18.32 13.85
N GLY A 386 42.53 -19.32 13.01
CA GLY A 386 41.40 -20.24 13.22
C GLY A 386 40.06 -19.76 12.67
N ILE A 387 39.95 -18.50 12.22
CA ILE A 387 38.74 -18.01 11.53
C ILE A 387 38.74 -18.45 10.07
N ARG A 388 37.60 -19.00 9.62
CA ARG A 388 37.29 -19.38 8.24
C ARG A 388 36.25 -18.44 7.67
N TYR A 389 36.29 -18.25 6.35
CA TYR A 389 35.44 -17.30 5.64
C TYR A 389 34.63 -18.02 4.56
N PHE A 390 33.34 -17.75 4.47
CA PHE A 390 32.45 -18.37 3.50
C PHE A 390 31.68 -17.31 2.74
N ASP A 391 31.77 -17.31 1.42
CA ASP A 391 30.90 -16.53 0.55
C ASP A 391 29.54 -17.23 0.49
N LEU A 392 28.58 -16.66 1.22
CA LEU A 392 27.22 -17.17 1.32
C LEU A 392 26.43 -16.95 0.01
N TYR A 393 26.83 -15.99 -0.82
CA TYR A 393 26.13 -15.67 -2.07
C TYR A 393 26.52 -16.64 -3.21
N HIS A 394 27.80 -17.00 -3.31
CA HIS A 394 28.28 -17.99 -4.29
C HIS A 394 28.36 -19.41 -3.72
N GLY A 395 28.19 -19.58 -2.41
CA GLY A 395 28.20 -20.87 -1.72
C GLY A 395 29.56 -21.56 -1.74
N VAL A 396 30.63 -20.80 -1.47
CA VAL A 396 32.02 -21.28 -1.49
C VAL A 396 32.80 -20.82 -0.26
N GLU A 397 33.79 -21.62 0.16
CA GLU A 397 34.75 -21.18 1.17
C GLU A 397 35.83 -20.30 0.53
N LEU A 398 36.16 -19.19 1.20
CA LEU A 398 37.16 -18.22 0.79
C LEU A 398 38.49 -18.51 1.49
N ASN A 399 39.58 -18.40 0.74
CA ASN A 399 40.95 -18.53 1.26
C ASN A 399 41.59 -17.14 1.35
N PRO A 400 41.65 -16.51 2.54
CA PRO A 400 42.18 -15.16 2.68
C PRO A 400 43.67 -15.08 2.35
N GLU A 401 44.08 -14.05 1.61
CA GLU A 401 45.50 -13.73 1.39
C GLU A 401 46.05 -12.96 2.59
N THR A 402 47.09 -13.47 3.25
CA THR A 402 47.73 -12.77 4.37
C THR A 402 48.63 -11.64 3.87
N ARG A 403 48.45 -10.43 4.40
CA ARG A 403 49.25 -9.24 4.09
C ARG A 403 50.09 -8.79 5.29
N PRO A 404 51.19 -8.04 5.05
CA PRO A 404 52.00 -7.47 6.12
C PRO A 404 51.18 -6.66 7.12
N GLY A 405 51.59 -6.70 8.39
CA GLY A 405 50.87 -6.02 9.48
C GLY A 405 49.71 -6.82 10.09
N GLY A 406 49.64 -8.14 9.85
CA GLY A 406 48.60 -8.99 10.43
C GLY A 406 47.22 -8.76 9.82
N ARG A 407 47.18 -8.45 8.51
CA ARG A 407 45.95 -8.24 7.75
C ARG A 407 45.68 -9.42 6.82
N ALA A 408 44.42 -9.62 6.48
CA ALA A 408 43.94 -10.65 5.58
C ALA A 408 43.01 -10.00 4.55
N VAL A 409 43.15 -10.38 3.28
CA VAL A 409 42.30 -9.88 2.19
C VAL A 409 41.38 -10.97 1.70
N LEU A 410 40.09 -10.64 1.58
CA LEU A 410 39.06 -11.47 1.00
C LEU A 410 38.81 -11.05 -0.45
N THR A 411 38.85 -12.03 -1.35
CA THR A 411 38.76 -11.84 -2.80
C THR A 411 37.58 -12.66 -3.33
N PHE A 412 36.61 -12.00 -3.93
CA PHE A 412 35.42 -12.61 -4.52
C PHE A 412 34.76 -11.65 -5.53
N PRO A 413 34.01 -12.16 -6.52
CA PRO A 413 33.29 -11.31 -7.48
C PRO A 413 32.00 -10.77 -6.88
N ILE A 414 31.51 -9.62 -7.37
CA ILE A 414 30.15 -9.13 -7.12
C ILE A 414 29.60 -8.58 -8.44
N GLU A 415 28.42 -9.07 -8.83
CA GLU A 415 27.74 -8.67 -10.06
C GLU A 415 27.42 -7.16 -10.09
N ALA A 416 27.24 -6.59 -11.29
CA ALA A 416 26.73 -5.23 -11.46
C ALA A 416 25.37 -5.09 -10.78
N LYS A 417 25.16 -4.00 -10.01
CA LYS A 417 23.93 -3.82 -9.21
C LYS A 417 23.57 -5.06 -8.38
N GLY A 418 24.60 -5.78 -7.92
CA GLY A 418 24.50 -7.08 -7.29
C GLY A 418 24.64 -7.02 -5.77
N TYR A 419 24.69 -8.22 -5.19
CA TYR A 419 24.70 -8.47 -3.75
C TYR A 419 25.83 -9.44 -3.40
N GLY A 420 26.27 -9.43 -2.15
CA GLY A 420 27.22 -10.40 -1.61
C GLY A 420 26.99 -10.61 -0.12
N ALA A 421 27.41 -11.76 0.39
CA ALA A 421 27.40 -12.02 1.82
C ALA A 421 28.56 -12.92 2.24
N VAL A 422 29.24 -12.58 3.33
CA VAL A 422 30.38 -13.36 3.82
C VAL A 422 30.19 -13.69 5.29
N LEU A 423 30.32 -14.97 5.66
CA LEU A 423 30.37 -15.42 7.05
C LEU A 423 31.82 -15.63 7.48
N ALA A 424 32.23 -15.03 8.60
CA ALA A 424 33.42 -15.39 9.36
C ALA A 424 33.03 -16.20 10.59
N THR A 425 33.66 -17.36 10.77
CA THR A 425 33.42 -18.23 11.93
C THR A 425 34.67 -19.04 12.28
N ASN A 426 34.86 -19.36 13.55
CA ASN A 426 35.90 -20.28 14.03
C ASN A 426 35.42 -21.74 14.13
N THR A 427 34.15 -22.00 13.80
CA THR A 427 33.56 -23.34 13.81
C THR A 427 33.19 -23.78 12.40
N ALA A 428 32.90 -25.07 12.21
CA ALA A 428 32.33 -25.52 10.96
C ALA A 428 30.93 -24.91 10.78
N PRO A 429 30.54 -24.48 9.56
CA PRO A 429 29.18 -24.03 9.30
C PRO A 429 28.15 -25.07 9.72
N ASP A 430 27.08 -24.63 10.37
CA ASP A 430 25.98 -25.52 10.73
C ASP A 430 25.19 -25.99 9.50
N GLN A 431 24.26 -26.92 9.70
CA GLN A 431 23.46 -27.48 8.61
C GLN A 431 22.62 -26.41 7.87
N LYS A 432 22.18 -25.35 8.56
CA LYS A 432 21.38 -24.28 7.94
C LYS A 432 22.25 -23.48 6.98
N ILE A 433 23.46 -23.10 7.39
CA ILE A 433 24.42 -22.39 6.54
C ILE A 433 24.91 -23.27 5.39
N VAL A 434 25.16 -24.57 5.62
CA VAL A 434 25.50 -25.50 4.53
C VAL A 434 24.37 -25.59 3.49
N SER A 435 23.12 -25.70 3.95
CA SER A 435 21.95 -25.70 3.05
C SER A 435 21.81 -24.38 2.29
N LEU A 436 22.01 -23.24 2.97
CA LEU A 436 22.00 -21.92 2.36
C LEU A 436 23.03 -21.85 1.23
N MET A 437 24.29 -22.20 1.50
CA MET A 437 25.36 -22.15 0.50
C MET A 437 25.04 -23.02 -0.72
N SER A 438 24.46 -24.22 -0.52
CA SER A 438 24.03 -25.09 -1.62
C SER A 438 22.93 -24.45 -2.47
N THR A 439 21.91 -23.86 -1.82
CA THR A 439 20.82 -23.18 -2.52
C THR A 439 21.35 -21.96 -3.29
N MET A 440 22.12 -21.11 -2.61
CA MET A 440 22.67 -19.88 -3.18
C MET A 440 23.56 -20.18 -4.38
N LYS A 441 24.48 -21.15 -4.27
CA LYS A 441 25.30 -21.61 -5.40
C LYS A 441 24.47 -22.02 -6.63
N SER A 442 23.30 -22.64 -6.41
CA SER A 442 22.42 -23.04 -7.50
C SER A 442 21.72 -21.85 -8.14
N VAL A 443 21.19 -20.91 -7.35
CA VAL A 443 20.41 -19.78 -7.88
C VAL A 443 21.31 -18.69 -8.47
N THR A 444 22.53 -18.51 -7.97
CA THR A 444 23.50 -17.52 -8.47
C THR A 444 24.33 -18.02 -9.65
N ALA A 445 24.19 -19.29 -10.04
CA ALA A 445 24.80 -19.82 -11.27
C ALA A 445 24.31 -19.10 -12.54
N THR A 446 23.11 -18.52 -12.49
CA THR A 446 22.56 -17.65 -13.53
C THR A 446 22.76 -16.18 -13.12
N PRO A 447 23.53 -15.37 -13.88
CA PRO A 447 23.75 -13.96 -13.52
C PRO A 447 22.46 -13.14 -13.54
N LEU A 448 22.30 -12.18 -12.62
CA LEU A 448 21.15 -11.27 -12.54
C LEU A 448 20.94 -10.51 -13.85
N SER A 449 22.03 -10.17 -14.56
CA SER A 449 21.98 -9.45 -15.85
C SER A 449 21.29 -10.23 -16.97
N THR A 450 21.09 -11.54 -16.81
CA THR A 450 20.37 -12.37 -17.80
C THR A 450 18.85 -12.30 -17.65
N TYR A 451 18.36 -11.86 -16.49
CA TYR A 451 16.94 -11.63 -16.24
C TYR A 451 16.53 -10.27 -16.80
N SER A 452 15.32 -10.18 -17.35
CA SER A 452 14.81 -8.91 -17.86
C SER A 452 14.60 -7.90 -16.73
N HIS A 453 15.05 -6.68 -16.97
CA HIS A 453 14.77 -5.48 -16.16
C HIS A 453 13.66 -4.61 -16.80
N GLU A 454 13.03 -5.10 -17.88
CA GLU A 454 11.97 -4.39 -18.59
C GLU A 454 10.67 -4.48 -17.81
N TRP A 455 10.18 -3.33 -17.34
CA TRP A 455 8.83 -3.19 -16.78
C TRP A 455 7.80 -3.07 -17.90
N LYS A 456 6.62 -3.67 -17.71
CA LYS A 456 5.54 -3.69 -18.70
C LYS A 456 4.22 -3.26 -18.09
N VAL A 457 3.52 -2.37 -18.80
CA VAL A 457 2.15 -2.00 -18.45
C VAL A 457 1.22 -3.19 -18.63
N LEU A 458 0.30 -3.38 -17.68
CA LEU A 458 -0.74 -4.39 -17.77
C LEU A 458 -1.96 -3.80 -18.50
N PRO A 459 -2.31 -4.30 -19.69
CA PRO A 459 -3.48 -3.81 -20.42
C PRO A 459 -4.78 -4.23 -19.71
N GLN A 460 -5.78 -3.36 -19.79
CA GLN A 460 -7.13 -3.63 -19.30
C GLN A 460 -8.10 -3.82 -20.48
N GLN A 461 -9.18 -4.55 -20.22
CA GLN A 461 -10.25 -4.77 -21.18
C GLN A 461 -11.58 -4.30 -20.62
N ILE A 462 -12.36 -3.62 -21.46
CA ILE A 462 -13.75 -3.31 -21.16
C ILE A 462 -14.60 -4.58 -21.22
N VAL A 463 -15.42 -4.81 -20.20
CA VAL A 463 -16.39 -5.92 -20.17
C VAL A 463 -17.58 -5.54 -21.06
N PRO A 464 -17.93 -6.32 -22.09
CA PRO A 464 -18.98 -5.93 -23.02
C PRO A 464 -20.35 -5.79 -22.37
N ILE A 465 -21.02 -4.67 -22.61
CA ILE A 465 -22.44 -4.50 -22.32
C ILE A 465 -23.24 -5.00 -23.53
N GLN A 466 -24.00 -6.08 -23.35
CA GLN A 466 -24.83 -6.65 -24.42
C GLN A 466 -25.96 -5.71 -24.82
N ALA A 467 -26.12 -5.47 -26.12
CA ALA A 467 -27.24 -4.73 -26.67
C ALA A 467 -28.57 -5.45 -26.36
N THR A 468 -29.57 -4.66 -26.04
CA THR A 468 -30.96 -5.07 -25.90
C THR A 468 -31.61 -5.27 -27.27
N LYS A 469 -32.78 -5.90 -27.27
CA LYS A 469 -33.61 -5.90 -28.47
C LYS A 469 -34.12 -4.49 -28.74
N ALA A 470 -33.79 -3.94 -29.91
CA ALA A 470 -34.20 -2.60 -30.32
C ALA A 470 -35.71 -2.35 -30.13
N ALA A 471 -36.04 -1.36 -29.31
CA ALA A 471 -37.41 -0.98 -29.02
C ALA A 471 -38.00 -0.13 -30.15
N THR A 472 -39.22 -0.48 -30.59
CA THR A 472 -39.93 0.21 -31.68
C THR A 472 -40.79 1.38 -31.21
N THR A 473 -41.11 1.44 -29.92
CA THR A 473 -41.82 2.52 -29.25
C THR A 473 -41.05 2.92 -27.99
N ILE A 474 -41.22 4.17 -27.54
CA ILE A 474 -40.59 4.66 -26.30
C ILE A 474 -41.05 3.78 -25.12
N PRO A 475 -40.15 3.06 -24.43
CA PRO A 475 -40.51 2.30 -23.24
C PRO A 475 -41.03 3.23 -22.13
N VAL A 476 -41.96 2.73 -21.32
CA VAL A 476 -42.55 3.50 -20.22
C VAL A 476 -41.46 4.01 -19.27
N GLY A 477 -41.49 5.31 -18.97
CA GLY A 477 -40.54 5.96 -18.07
C GLY A 477 -39.18 6.30 -18.70
N MET A 478 -38.97 6.02 -19.99
CA MET A 478 -37.74 6.36 -20.69
C MET A 478 -37.88 7.56 -21.62
N ILE A 479 -36.75 8.19 -21.94
CA ILE A 479 -36.60 9.33 -22.84
C ILE A 479 -35.78 8.89 -24.04
N LYS A 480 -36.18 9.30 -25.25
CA LYS A 480 -35.40 9.07 -26.46
C LYS A 480 -34.22 10.04 -26.53
N ILE A 481 -33.03 9.50 -26.69
CA ILE A 481 -31.82 10.24 -27.00
C ILE A 481 -31.54 10.09 -28.52
N PRO A 482 -31.41 11.18 -29.28
CA PRO A 482 -31.17 11.11 -30.72
C PRO A 482 -29.78 10.52 -31.01
N GLU A 483 -29.58 10.01 -32.22
CA GLU A 483 -28.24 9.64 -32.66
C GLU A 483 -27.37 10.88 -32.88
N ALA A 484 -26.07 10.78 -32.61
CA ALA A 484 -25.10 11.85 -32.87
C ALA A 484 -23.66 11.34 -32.90
N ASP A 485 -22.80 12.09 -33.61
CA ASP A 485 -21.36 12.02 -33.38
C ASP A 485 -21.03 12.85 -32.14
N PHE A 486 -20.57 12.19 -31.08
CA PHE A 486 -20.32 12.80 -29.79
C PHE A 486 -18.83 12.72 -29.43
N THR A 487 -18.22 13.85 -29.08
CA THR A 487 -16.85 13.87 -28.55
C THR A 487 -16.89 13.52 -27.07
N PHE A 488 -16.64 12.24 -26.76
CA PHE A 488 -16.48 11.73 -25.42
C PHE A 488 -15.18 12.27 -24.80
N ARG A 489 -15.30 12.95 -23.66
CA ARG A 489 -14.16 13.53 -22.91
C ARG A 489 -14.34 13.28 -21.43
N VAL A 490 -13.45 12.51 -20.82
CA VAL A 490 -13.54 12.20 -19.38
C VAL A 490 -12.17 12.13 -18.71
N SER A 491 -12.15 12.41 -17.42
CA SER A 491 -11.01 12.21 -16.52
C SER A 491 -11.40 11.42 -15.28
N GLY A 492 -10.54 10.48 -14.89
CA GLY A 492 -10.45 9.94 -13.53
C GLY A 492 -10.33 11.01 -12.47
N ILE A 493 -11.00 10.82 -11.34
CA ILE A 493 -10.87 11.70 -10.15
C ILE A 493 -10.21 11.05 -8.95
N GLU A 494 -9.75 9.80 -9.07
CA GLU A 494 -8.95 9.17 -8.01
C GLU A 494 -7.75 10.07 -7.69
N ILE A 495 -7.53 10.29 -6.39
CA ILE A 495 -6.58 11.30 -5.88
C ILE A 495 -5.14 10.94 -6.24
N GLU A 496 -4.86 9.64 -6.32
CA GLU A 496 -3.52 9.11 -6.41
C GLU A 496 -3.13 8.70 -7.82
N GLY A 497 -1.84 8.82 -8.13
CA GLY A 497 -1.31 8.69 -9.48
C GLY A 497 -1.49 9.97 -10.32
N PHE A 498 -0.74 10.09 -11.40
CA PHE A 498 -0.87 11.15 -12.39
C PHE A 498 -1.45 10.58 -13.70
N ASN A 499 -1.32 11.29 -14.82
CA ASN A 499 -1.67 10.74 -16.13
C ASN A 499 -0.52 9.93 -16.73
N ASP A 500 -0.01 8.97 -15.96
CA ASP A 500 1.04 8.06 -16.37
C ASP A 500 0.44 6.81 -17.04
N ASP A 501 1.29 6.10 -17.77
CA ASP A 501 0.94 4.83 -18.40
C ASP A 501 0.60 3.75 -17.36
N GLY A 502 -0.57 3.13 -17.49
CA GLY A 502 -1.10 2.11 -16.57
C GLY A 502 -2.06 2.64 -15.50
N VAL A 503 -2.32 3.95 -15.45
CA VAL A 503 -3.21 4.56 -14.45
C VAL A 503 -4.68 4.50 -14.89
N ASP A 504 -5.60 4.37 -13.94
CA ASP A 504 -7.05 4.43 -14.18
C ASP A 504 -7.60 3.30 -15.07
N VAL A 505 -8.18 3.57 -16.24
CA VAL A 505 -8.83 2.59 -17.13
C VAL A 505 -8.35 2.66 -18.57
N GLN A 506 -8.63 1.62 -19.38
CA GLN A 506 -8.25 1.56 -20.80
C GLN A 506 -9.47 1.31 -21.69
N TYR A 507 -9.82 2.28 -22.52
CA TYR A 507 -10.86 2.09 -23.53
C TYR A 507 -10.34 1.33 -24.75
N SER A 508 -11.25 0.74 -25.53
CA SER A 508 -10.89 -0.14 -26.65
C SER A 508 -10.14 0.54 -27.81
N TRP A 509 -10.14 1.87 -27.87
CA TRP A 509 -9.39 2.67 -28.85
C TRP A 509 -8.00 3.09 -28.35
N GLU A 510 -7.59 2.64 -27.17
CA GLU A 510 -6.36 3.03 -26.50
C GLU A 510 -5.37 1.86 -26.42
N ASP A 511 -4.09 2.19 -26.44
CA ASP A 511 -2.97 1.26 -26.32
C ASP A 511 -2.63 0.89 -24.88
N SER A 512 -3.04 1.71 -23.91
CA SER A 512 -2.80 1.48 -22.49
C SER A 512 -3.77 2.24 -21.57
N PRO A 513 -3.88 1.85 -20.30
CA PRO A 513 -4.67 2.58 -19.31
C PRO A 513 -4.08 3.95 -19.02
N ARG A 514 -4.94 4.97 -18.91
CA ARG A 514 -4.56 6.35 -18.53
C ARG A 514 -5.75 7.08 -17.92
N ARG A 515 -5.52 8.25 -17.32
CA ARG A 515 -6.56 9.02 -16.62
C ARG A 515 -7.46 9.85 -17.55
N PHE A 516 -6.90 10.42 -18.60
CA PHE A 516 -7.62 11.32 -19.51
C PHE A 516 -7.95 10.62 -20.83
N HIS A 517 -9.20 10.72 -21.24
CA HIS A 517 -9.72 10.08 -22.44
C HIS A 517 -10.44 11.08 -23.32
N GLU A 518 -10.15 11.04 -24.63
CA GLU A 518 -10.87 11.79 -25.65
C GLU A 518 -11.06 10.93 -26.90
N HIS A 519 -12.31 10.76 -27.34
CA HIS A 519 -12.63 10.05 -28.58
C HIS A 519 -13.96 10.52 -29.17
N THR A 520 -14.04 10.67 -30.49
CA THR A 520 -15.31 10.91 -31.16
C THR A 520 -16.01 9.58 -31.43
N ILE A 521 -17.14 9.36 -30.76
CA ILE A 521 -17.93 8.14 -30.84
C ILE A 521 -19.22 8.44 -31.60
N HIS A 522 -19.57 7.58 -32.55
CA HIS A 522 -20.91 7.57 -33.12
C HIS A 522 -21.87 6.89 -32.14
N VAL A 523 -22.73 7.68 -31.49
CA VAL A 523 -23.73 7.19 -30.54
C VAL A 523 -25.04 7.00 -31.29
N ASN A 524 -25.46 5.74 -31.43
CA ASN A 524 -26.77 5.41 -32.02
C ASN A 524 -27.91 5.98 -31.16
N SER A 525 -29.10 6.15 -31.73
CA SER A 525 -30.27 6.52 -30.92
C SER A 525 -30.59 5.41 -29.91
N PHE A 526 -30.94 5.80 -28.69
CA PHE A 526 -31.31 4.89 -27.61
C PHE A 526 -32.37 5.53 -26.71
N TYR A 527 -32.93 4.74 -25.81
CA TYR A 527 -33.82 5.19 -24.74
C TYR A 527 -33.10 5.09 -23.41
N ILE A 528 -33.19 6.11 -22.56
CA ILE A 528 -32.62 6.12 -21.21
C ILE A 528 -33.72 6.35 -20.19
N ASP A 529 -33.65 5.68 -19.04
CA ASP A 529 -34.56 5.96 -17.94
C ASP A 529 -34.50 7.44 -17.55
N LYS A 530 -35.68 8.07 -17.43
CA LYS A 530 -35.77 9.46 -16.99
C LYS A 530 -35.17 9.65 -15.60
N PHE A 531 -35.40 8.69 -14.71
CA PHE A 531 -34.98 8.67 -13.32
C PHE A 531 -34.09 7.43 -13.04
N PRO A 532 -33.20 7.46 -12.04
CA PRO A 532 -32.60 6.24 -11.51
C PRO A 532 -33.68 5.22 -11.10
N VAL A 533 -33.34 3.93 -11.10
CA VAL A 533 -34.26 2.87 -10.68
C VAL A 533 -34.66 3.09 -9.23
N THR A 534 -35.97 3.13 -8.96
CA THR A 534 -36.50 3.39 -7.62
C THR A 534 -36.61 2.12 -6.77
N ASN A 535 -36.76 2.27 -5.45
CA ASN A 535 -37.07 1.13 -4.58
C ASN A 535 -38.38 0.44 -4.98
N ALA A 536 -39.40 1.19 -5.40
CA ALA A 536 -40.65 0.61 -5.87
C ALA A 536 -40.48 -0.20 -7.16
N ASP A 537 -39.62 0.25 -8.09
CA ASP A 537 -39.34 -0.49 -9.31
C ASP A 537 -38.52 -1.76 -9.04
N PHE A 538 -37.49 -1.65 -8.19
CA PHE A 538 -36.72 -2.82 -7.77
C PHE A 538 -37.56 -3.83 -7.00
N LYS A 539 -38.53 -3.37 -6.20
CA LYS A 539 -39.47 -4.27 -5.50
C LYS A 539 -40.32 -5.08 -6.48
N LYS A 540 -40.77 -4.50 -7.60
CA LYS A 540 -41.50 -5.24 -8.65
C LYS A 540 -40.64 -6.36 -9.24
N PHE A 541 -39.35 -6.10 -9.45
CA PHE A 541 -38.39 -7.10 -9.90
C PHE A 541 -38.27 -8.27 -8.91
N LEU A 542 -38.05 -7.96 -7.63
CA LEU A 542 -37.97 -8.98 -6.57
C LEU A 542 -39.25 -9.80 -6.46
N ASP A 543 -40.42 -9.15 -6.54
CA ASP A 543 -41.71 -9.83 -6.43
C ASP A 543 -42.03 -10.69 -7.65
N ALA A 544 -41.57 -10.28 -8.84
CA ALA A 544 -41.85 -10.98 -10.08
C ALA A 544 -41.03 -12.27 -10.25
N ILE A 545 -39.75 -12.26 -9.84
CA ILE A 545 -38.84 -13.39 -10.10
C ILE A 545 -38.17 -13.97 -8.85
N HIS A 546 -38.47 -13.44 -7.67
CA HIS A 546 -37.86 -13.86 -6.40
C HIS A 546 -36.33 -13.85 -6.45
N TYR A 547 -35.77 -12.79 -7.03
CA TYR A 547 -34.32 -12.64 -7.14
C TYR A 547 -33.65 -12.60 -5.76
N HIS A 548 -32.58 -13.37 -5.61
CA HIS A 548 -31.71 -13.34 -4.46
C HIS A 548 -30.26 -13.59 -4.92
N PRO A 549 -29.31 -12.69 -4.61
CA PRO A 549 -27.92 -12.87 -5.01
C PRO A 549 -27.26 -14.01 -4.23
N LYS A 550 -26.20 -14.60 -4.78
CA LYS A 550 -25.44 -15.66 -4.10
C LYS A 550 -24.73 -15.18 -2.84
N ASP A 551 -24.20 -13.97 -2.91
CA ASP A 551 -23.63 -13.24 -1.79
C ASP A 551 -24.62 -12.12 -1.45
N ASP A 552 -25.34 -12.30 -0.34
CA ASP A 552 -26.40 -11.40 0.13
C ASP A 552 -25.93 -10.44 1.22
N LEU A 553 -24.65 -10.49 1.61
CA LEU A 553 -24.10 -9.55 2.57
C LEU A 553 -24.21 -8.13 2.02
N ASN A 554 -24.75 -7.22 2.85
CA ASN A 554 -25.10 -5.84 2.48
C ASN A 554 -26.13 -5.70 1.33
N PHE A 555 -26.74 -6.76 0.80
CA PHE A 555 -27.77 -6.63 -0.23
C PHE A 555 -29.00 -5.92 0.33
N LEU A 556 -29.37 -4.78 -0.28
CA LEU A 556 -30.48 -3.95 0.15
C LEU A 556 -30.44 -3.66 1.67
N ARG A 557 -29.26 -3.33 2.20
CA ARG A 557 -29.01 -3.22 3.66
C ARG A 557 -30.02 -2.35 4.43
N ASP A 558 -30.56 -1.32 3.79
CA ASP A 558 -31.54 -0.41 4.38
C ASP A 558 -32.96 -0.99 4.43
N TRP A 559 -33.24 -2.05 3.68
CA TRP A 559 -34.52 -2.74 3.67
C TRP A 559 -34.64 -3.67 4.88
N LYS A 560 -35.88 -3.91 5.33
CA LYS A 560 -36.19 -4.81 6.45
C LYS A 560 -37.28 -5.77 6.01
N ASP A 561 -37.06 -7.07 6.21
CA ASP A 561 -38.01 -8.13 5.89
C ASP A 561 -38.54 -8.07 4.43
N GLY A 562 -37.65 -7.72 3.50
CA GLY A 562 -37.97 -7.59 2.07
C GLY A 562 -38.72 -6.31 1.70
N LEU A 563 -38.87 -5.36 2.61
CA LEU A 563 -39.55 -4.08 2.39
C LEU A 563 -38.56 -2.91 2.50
N TYR A 564 -38.63 -1.98 1.55
CA TYR A 564 -37.94 -0.70 1.67
C TYR A 564 -38.56 0.15 2.79
N PRO A 565 -37.80 1.11 3.38
CA PRO A 565 -38.34 1.99 4.41
C PRO A 565 -39.57 2.78 3.94
N SER A 566 -40.56 2.99 4.82
CA SER A 566 -41.78 3.74 4.48
C SER A 566 -41.44 5.14 3.93
N GLY A 567 -42.05 5.54 2.81
CA GLY A 567 -41.77 6.82 2.17
C GLY A 567 -40.55 6.82 1.24
N TRP A 568 -39.96 5.65 0.97
CA TRP A 568 -38.81 5.48 0.06
C TRP A 568 -39.20 4.94 -1.32
N GLU A 569 -40.49 4.86 -1.63
CA GLU A 569 -41.03 4.30 -2.87
C GLU A 569 -40.37 4.94 -4.09
N ASN A 570 -40.25 6.28 -4.07
CA ASN A 570 -39.70 7.09 -5.17
C ASN A 570 -38.23 7.50 -4.97
N LYS A 571 -37.52 6.88 -4.02
CA LYS A 571 -36.08 7.10 -3.83
C LYS A 571 -35.29 6.10 -4.68
N PRO A 572 -34.09 6.43 -5.16
CA PRO A 572 -33.25 5.48 -5.89
C PRO A 572 -32.96 4.26 -5.01
N VAL A 573 -32.96 3.08 -5.61
CA VAL A 573 -32.48 1.86 -4.95
C VAL A 573 -30.96 1.94 -4.79
N THR A 574 -30.47 1.59 -3.61
CA THR A 574 -29.04 1.55 -3.26
C THR A 574 -28.71 0.20 -2.62
N TRP A 575 -27.45 -0.01 -2.23
CA TRP A 575 -26.98 -1.31 -1.72
C TRP A 575 -27.21 -2.46 -2.72
N VAL A 576 -26.99 -2.17 -4.00
CA VAL A 576 -27.05 -3.11 -5.13
C VAL A 576 -25.70 -3.12 -5.86
N SER A 577 -25.16 -4.31 -6.12
CA SER A 577 -23.92 -4.45 -6.88
C SER A 577 -24.17 -4.24 -8.37
N GLN A 578 -23.09 -4.18 -9.17
CA GLN A 578 -23.24 -4.10 -10.62
C GLN A 578 -23.91 -5.37 -11.19
N GLU A 579 -23.69 -6.53 -10.57
CA GLU A 579 -24.36 -7.79 -10.91
C GLU A 579 -25.87 -7.74 -10.60
N ASP A 580 -26.26 -7.18 -9.44
CA ASP A 580 -27.66 -6.97 -9.07
C ASP A 580 -28.36 -6.03 -10.08
N ALA A 581 -27.67 -4.94 -10.45
CA ALA A 581 -28.16 -3.96 -11.42
C ALA A 581 -28.31 -4.55 -12.84
N ARG A 582 -27.36 -5.38 -13.28
CA ARG A 582 -27.44 -6.12 -14.56
C ARG A 582 -28.60 -7.12 -14.55
N ALA A 583 -28.82 -7.83 -13.45
CA ALA A 583 -29.94 -8.77 -13.32
C ALA A 583 -31.30 -8.06 -13.42
N TYR A 584 -31.46 -6.92 -12.74
CA TYR A 584 -32.65 -6.07 -12.88
C TYR A 584 -32.82 -5.58 -14.33
N ALA A 585 -31.76 -5.04 -14.94
CA ALA A 585 -31.81 -4.48 -16.28
C ALA A 585 -32.26 -5.56 -17.29
N ALA A 586 -31.68 -6.76 -17.21
CA ALA A 586 -32.04 -7.89 -18.07
C ALA A 586 -33.51 -8.29 -17.90
N TRP A 587 -34.02 -8.38 -16.66
CA TRP A 587 -35.44 -8.64 -16.39
C TRP A 587 -36.36 -7.57 -16.99
N ALA A 588 -35.96 -6.30 -16.89
CA ALA A 588 -36.70 -5.17 -17.44
C ALA A 588 -36.61 -5.07 -18.98
N GLY A 589 -35.86 -5.94 -19.65
CA GLY A 589 -35.60 -5.87 -21.10
C GLY A 589 -34.68 -4.70 -21.48
N LYS A 590 -33.83 -4.27 -20.55
CA LYS A 590 -32.92 -3.13 -20.64
C LYS A 590 -31.47 -3.58 -20.43
N ARG A 591 -30.52 -2.63 -20.43
CA ARG A 591 -29.12 -2.82 -20.05
C ARG A 591 -28.62 -1.63 -19.23
N LEU A 592 -27.44 -1.73 -18.62
CA LEU A 592 -26.74 -0.56 -18.08
C LEU A 592 -26.26 0.33 -19.23
N PRO A 593 -26.19 1.66 -19.03
CA PRO A 593 -25.64 2.56 -20.04
C PRO A 593 -24.14 2.33 -20.21
N HIS A 594 -23.67 2.47 -21.44
CA HIS A 594 -22.26 2.77 -21.65
C HIS A 594 -21.91 4.14 -21.06
N GLU A 595 -20.66 4.35 -20.68
CA GLU A 595 -20.26 5.63 -20.06
C GLU A 595 -20.48 6.83 -21.00
N TRP A 596 -20.19 6.67 -22.29
CA TRP A 596 -20.41 7.70 -23.29
C TRP A 596 -21.90 7.97 -23.55
N GLU A 597 -22.77 6.96 -23.44
CA GLU A 597 -24.22 7.15 -23.53
C GLU A 597 -24.74 7.96 -22.35
N TRP A 598 -24.26 7.64 -21.14
CA TRP A 598 -24.58 8.39 -19.94
C TRP A 598 -24.12 9.85 -20.05
N GLN A 599 -22.88 10.06 -20.51
CA GLN A 599 -22.32 11.40 -20.67
C GLN A 599 -23.10 12.20 -21.72
N TYR A 600 -23.39 11.61 -22.87
CA TYR A 600 -24.14 12.30 -23.92
C TYR A 600 -25.56 12.67 -23.47
N ALA A 601 -26.27 11.75 -22.81
CA ALA A 601 -27.60 12.01 -22.25
C ALA A 601 -27.59 13.13 -21.20
N ALA A 602 -26.45 13.37 -20.55
CA ALA A 602 -26.28 14.42 -19.55
C ALA A 602 -25.85 15.76 -20.15
N GLN A 603 -24.87 15.77 -21.06
CA GLN A 603 -24.29 17.01 -21.61
C GLN A 603 -25.10 17.59 -22.77
N GLY A 604 -25.74 16.74 -23.56
CA GLY A 604 -26.25 17.11 -24.88
C GLY A 604 -25.13 17.54 -25.85
N PRO A 605 -25.48 18.14 -27.00
CA PRO A 605 -24.53 18.50 -28.04
C PRO A 605 -23.60 19.68 -27.68
N GLU A 606 -23.89 20.40 -26.59
CA GLU A 606 -23.15 21.60 -26.16
C GLU A 606 -21.99 21.30 -25.20
N SER A 607 -21.69 20.02 -24.92
CA SER A 607 -20.62 19.58 -24.01
C SER A 607 -20.66 20.28 -22.64
N ARG A 608 -21.85 20.42 -22.04
CA ARG A 608 -22.05 21.14 -20.77
C ARG A 608 -21.25 20.52 -19.63
N LEU A 609 -20.77 21.34 -18.69
CA LEU A 609 -20.08 20.85 -17.48
C LEU A 609 -21.03 20.19 -16.48
N TYR A 610 -22.29 20.64 -16.43
CA TYR A 610 -23.38 20.07 -15.61
C TYR A 610 -24.63 19.90 -16.49
N PRO A 611 -25.61 19.06 -16.11
CA PRO A 611 -26.81 18.83 -16.93
C PRO A 611 -27.54 20.12 -17.31
N TRP A 612 -27.59 21.07 -16.37
CA TRP A 612 -28.27 22.36 -16.48
C TRP A 612 -27.43 23.48 -17.12
N GLY A 613 -26.13 23.27 -17.38
CA GLY A 613 -25.25 24.31 -17.95
C GLY A 613 -23.81 24.25 -17.44
N ASN A 614 -23.07 25.35 -17.59
CA ASN A 614 -21.65 25.41 -17.20
C ASN A 614 -21.40 26.05 -15.83
N GLU A 615 -22.43 26.66 -15.24
CA GLU A 615 -22.37 27.25 -13.91
C GLU A 615 -22.98 26.30 -12.88
N TRP A 616 -22.33 26.16 -11.72
CA TRP A 616 -22.82 25.32 -10.63
C TRP A 616 -24.12 25.88 -10.04
N GLN A 617 -25.13 25.02 -9.86
CA GLN A 617 -26.42 25.39 -9.27
C GLN A 617 -26.73 24.50 -8.06
N PRO A 618 -26.58 25.01 -6.82
CA PRO A 618 -26.83 24.22 -5.61
C PRO A 618 -28.26 23.68 -5.47
N ALA A 619 -29.26 24.36 -6.06
CA ALA A 619 -30.66 23.95 -6.03
C ALA A 619 -31.00 22.79 -6.98
N ALA A 620 -30.09 22.47 -7.91
CA ALA A 620 -30.26 21.41 -8.90
C ALA A 620 -29.84 20.03 -8.37
N VAL A 621 -29.34 19.95 -7.13
CA VAL A 621 -28.84 18.73 -6.49
C VAL A 621 -29.28 18.64 -5.03
N PRO A 622 -29.26 17.45 -4.42
CA PRO A 622 -29.45 17.30 -2.98
C PRO A 622 -28.43 18.12 -2.16
N VAL A 623 -28.87 18.63 -1.01
CA VAL A 623 -27.97 19.23 -0.03
C VAL A 623 -26.96 18.17 0.43
N PRO A 624 -25.64 18.44 0.34
CA PRO A 624 -24.62 17.50 0.77
C PRO A 624 -24.77 17.08 2.24
N ASN A 625 -24.74 15.78 2.49
CA ASN A 625 -24.67 15.22 3.82
C ASN A 625 -23.22 15.03 4.25
N ARG A 626 -22.81 15.79 5.27
CA ARG A 626 -21.47 15.77 5.86
C ARG A 626 -21.42 15.09 7.23
N SER A 627 -22.51 14.45 7.64
CA SER A 627 -22.62 13.73 8.90
C SER A 627 -21.96 12.36 8.83
N ARG A 628 -21.50 11.86 9.97
CA ARG A 628 -21.03 10.47 10.13
C ARG A 628 -22.17 9.45 9.97
N ASN A 629 -23.41 9.91 10.13
CA ASN A 629 -24.62 9.14 9.86
C ASN A 629 -25.24 9.58 8.53
N MET A 630 -25.28 8.64 7.58
CA MET A 630 -25.84 8.89 6.26
C MET A 630 -27.37 8.86 6.30
N ARG A 631 -28.00 9.95 5.85
CA ARG A 631 -29.43 10.03 5.53
C ARG A 631 -29.71 9.27 4.24
N GLY A 632 -30.95 8.87 3.98
CA GLY A 632 -31.33 8.30 2.69
C GLY A 632 -31.29 9.32 1.54
N PRO A 633 -31.20 8.87 0.28
CA PRO A 633 -31.21 9.73 -0.90
C PRO A 633 -32.50 10.55 -1.01
N ASP A 634 -32.50 11.60 -1.83
CA ASP A 634 -33.72 12.32 -2.15
C ASP A 634 -34.58 11.52 -3.15
N ALA A 635 -35.88 11.85 -3.23
CA ALA A 635 -36.74 11.26 -4.25
C ALA A 635 -36.25 11.67 -5.65
N VAL A 636 -36.40 10.79 -6.63
CA VAL A 636 -35.79 10.97 -7.96
C VAL A 636 -36.34 12.18 -8.75
N ASP A 637 -37.46 12.75 -8.31
CA ASP A 637 -38.13 13.91 -8.89
C ASP A 637 -38.03 15.19 -8.04
N ALA A 638 -37.23 15.17 -6.97
CA ALA A 638 -37.12 16.29 -6.03
C ALA A 638 -36.40 17.51 -6.60
N HIS A 639 -35.52 17.32 -7.60
CA HIS A 639 -34.60 18.35 -8.10
C HIS A 639 -34.88 18.67 -9.57
N SER A 640 -36.02 19.30 -9.86
CA SER A 640 -36.47 19.56 -11.25
C SER A 640 -35.51 20.43 -12.07
N GLU A 641 -34.73 21.29 -11.42
CA GLU A 641 -33.69 22.12 -12.04
C GLU A 641 -32.46 21.31 -12.48
N GLY A 642 -32.35 20.05 -12.02
CA GLY A 642 -31.28 19.11 -12.36
C GLY A 642 -31.41 18.41 -13.72
N ALA A 643 -32.42 18.78 -14.52
CA ALA A 643 -32.70 18.14 -15.80
C ALA A 643 -31.59 18.37 -16.84
N SER A 644 -31.23 17.32 -17.58
CA SER A 644 -30.37 17.44 -18.77
C SER A 644 -31.11 18.15 -19.93
N PRO A 645 -30.41 18.51 -21.03
CA PRO A 645 -31.06 19.08 -22.22
C PRO A 645 -32.17 18.19 -22.81
N PHE A 646 -32.09 16.87 -22.56
CA PHE A 646 -33.07 15.90 -23.00
C PHE A 646 -34.17 15.62 -21.97
N GLY A 647 -34.10 16.21 -20.77
CA GLY A 647 -35.06 16.02 -19.68
C GLY A 647 -34.76 14.83 -18.77
N VAL A 648 -33.54 14.27 -18.84
CA VAL A 648 -33.09 13.20 -17.93
C VAL A 648 -32.76 13.82 -16.57
N MET A 649 -33.31 13.24 -15.50
CA MET A 649 -33.24 13.77 -14.13
C MET A 649 -32.17 13.05 -13.31
N ASP A 650 -31.68 13.68 -12.24
CA ASP A 650 -30.80 13.08 -11.24
C ASP A 650 -29.53 12.43 -11.82
N LEU A 651 -28.89 13.12 -12.76
CA LEU A 651 -27.59 12.71 -13.30
C LEU A 651 -26.42 13.18 -12.43
N VAL A 652 -26.62 14.17 -11.56
CA VAL A 652 -25.56 14.70 -10.68
C VAL A 652 -26.06 14.79 -9.25
N GLY A 653 -25.26 14.32 -8.29
CA GLY A 653 -25.37 14.68 -6.86
C GLY A 653 -26.31 13.85 -5.98
N ASN A 654 -27.18 12.98 -6.51
CA ASN A 654 -28.03 12.12 -5.68
C ASN A 654 -27.31 10.80 -5.35
N VAL A 655 -27.28 9.86 -6.28
CA VAL A 655 -26.51 8.62 -6.13
C VAL A 655 -25.57 8.46 -7.32
N TRP A 656 -24.42 7.85 -7.03
CA TRP A 656 -23.53 7.31 -8.05
C TRP A 656 -24.30 6.31 -8.91
N GLN A 657 -23.93 6.21 -10.19
CA GLN A 657 -24.61 5.35 -11.15
C GLN A 657 -23.63 4.43 -11.87
N TRP A 658 -23.88 3.11 -11.78
CA TRP A 658 -23.12 2.07 -12.47
C TRP A 658 -23.13 2.27 -14.00
N THR A 659 -21.94 2.20 -14.63
CA THR A 659 -21.77 2.13 -16.09
C THR A 659 -20.89 0.94 -16.48
N GLU A 660 -19.66 1.20 -16.95
CA GLU A 660 -18.71 0.25 -17.48
C GLU A 660 -18.09 -0.62 -16.39
N GLU A 661 -17.54 -1.76 -16.81
CA GLU A 661 -16.62 -2.57 -16.01
C GLU A 661 -15.36 -2.80 -16.83
N PHE A 662 -14.21 -2.69 -16.18
CA PHE A 662 -12.88 -2.96 -16.73
C PHE A 662 -12.25 -4.10 -15.95
N VAL A 663 -11.47 -4.93 -16.65
CA VAL A 663 -10.81 -6.09 -16.09
C VAL A 663 -9.41 -6.28 -16.68
N ASP A 664 -8.46 -6.60 -15.81
CA ASP A 664 -7.14 -7.13 -16.16
C ASP A 664 -6.84 -8.38 -15.32
N GLU A 665 -5.63 -8.92 -15.40
CA GLU A 665 -5.23 -10.12 -14.66
C GLU A 665 -5.35 -9.98 -13.13
N HIS A 666 -5.15 -8.78 -12.59
CA HIS A 666 -5.09 -8.48 -11.15
C HIS A 666 -6.30 -7.71 -10.63
N THR A 667 -6.99 -6.90 -11.43
CA THR A 667 -7.99 -5.96 -10.94
C THR A 667 -9.28 -6.03 -11.75
N ARG A 668 -10.41 -5.83 -11.07
CA ARG A 668 -11.68 -5.42 -11.69
C ARG A 668 -12.04 -4.05 -11.15
N ALA A 669 -12.56 -3.18 -12.01
CA ALA A 669 -13.07 -1.89 -11.61
C ALA A 669 -14.33 -1.56 -12.39
N ALA A 670 -15.26 -0.83 -11.77
CA ALA A 670 -16.39 -0.26 -12.47
C ALA A 670 -16.29 1.25 -12.50
N ILE A 671 -16.80 1.82 -13.57
CA ILE A 671 -17.00 3.27 -13.62
C ILE A 671 -18.36 3.62 -13.00
N VAL A 672 -18.32 4.63 -12.15
CA VAL A 672 -19.48 5.25 -11.54
C VAL A 672 -19.53 6.73 -11.91
N ARG A 673 -20.75 7.21 -12.20
CA ARG A 673 -20.98 8.56 -12.74
C ARG A 673 -21.87 9.41 -11.83
N GLY A 674 -21.67 10.73 -11.88
CA GLY A 674 -22.59 11.74 -11.33
C GLY A 674 -22.34 12.19 -9.89
N GLY A 675 -21.50 11.50 -9.12
CA GLY A 675 -21.32 11.83 -7.70
C GLY A 675 -22.52 11.43 -6.84
N SER A 676 -22.42 11.68 -5.54
CA SER A 676 -23.51 11.47 -4.58
C SER A 676 -23.69 12.66 -3.63
N TYR A 677 -24.74 12.61 -2.82
CA TYR A 677 -24.97 13.62 -1.79
C TYR A 677 -24.09 13.40 -0.56
N TYR A 678 -23.41 12.26 -0.41
CA TYR A 678 -22.62 11.94 0.77
C TYR A 678 -21.20 12.49 0.65
N GLN A 679 -20.78 13.32 1.61
CA GLN A 679 -19.48 13.99 1.62
C GLN A 679 -18.87 13.91 3.02
N PRO A 680 -18.24 12.78 3.40
CA PRO A 680 -17.56 12.67 4.69
C PRO A 680 -16.47 13.75 4.83
N GLN A 681 -16.16 14.14 6.06
CA GLN A 681 -15.27 15.25 6.38
C GLN A 681 -14.01 14.79 7.12
N GLY A 682 -12.97 15.62 7.12
CA GLY A 682 -11.76 15.41 7.92
C GLY A 682 -10.58 14.83 7.15
N SER A 683 -10.76 14.40 5.90
CA SER A 683 -9.68 13.91 5.05
C SER A 683 -9.98 14.15 3.58
N ILE A 684 -8.92 14.31 2.78
CA ILE A 684 -9.02 14.30 1.32
C ILE A 684 -9.18 12.88 0.78
N TRP A 685 -8.69 11.87 1.50
CA TRP A 685 -8.61 10.46 1.07
C TRP A 685 -9.96 9.73 0.97
N TYR A 686 -11.09 10.41 1.14
CA TYR A 686 -12.38 9.79 0.88
C TYR A 686 -12.67 9.73 -0.61
N PHE A 687 -13.49 8.75 -1.01
CA PHE A 687 -13.94 8.59 -2.39
C PHE A 687 -14.45 9.94 -2.95
N PRO A 688 -13.76 10.50 -3.96
CA PRO A 688 -13.96 11.88 -4.38
C PRO A 688 -15.25 12.05 -5.18
N GLN A 689 -15.76 13.28 -5.26
CA GLN A 689 -17.02 13.59 -5.98
C GLN A 689 -16.77 13.94 -7.45
N ALA A 690 -17.56 13.36 -8.36
CA ALA A 690 -17.53 13.64 -9.80
C ALA A 690 -18.78 14.42 -10.25
N TYR A 691 -18.88 15.69 -9.84
CA TYR A 691 -20.04 16.52 -10.23
C TYR A 691 -19.95 17.04 -11.65
N LYS A 692 -18.75 17.20 -12.22
CA LYS A 692 -18.65 17.61 -13.62
C LYS A 692 -18.90 16.41 -14.51
N LEU A 693 -19.63 16.63 -15.60
CA LEU A 693 -19.98 15.59 -16.55
C LEU A 693 -18.78 15.06 -17.35
N ASN A 694 -17.59 15.64 -17.22
CA ASN A 694 -16.34 15.12 -17.77
C ASN A 694 -15.45 14.46 -16.71
N GLU A 695 -16.00 14.08 -15.56
CA GLU A 695 -15.32 13.36 -14.49
C GLU A 695 -16.01 12.01 -14.25
N HIS A 696 -15.25 11.00 -13.82
CA HIS A 696 -15.81 9.71 -13.38
C HIS A 696 -15.10 9.14 -12.16
N GLY A 697 -15.82 8.40 -11.33
CA GLY A 697 -15.22 7.62 -10.25
C GLY A 697 -14.85 6.22 -10.74
N LYS A 698 -13.63 5.76 -10.43
CA LYS A 698 -13.22 4.36 -10.57
C LYS A 698 -13.47 3.67 -9.23
N LEU A 699 -14.42 2.73 -9.20
CA LEU A 699 -14.66 1.90 -8.03
C LEU A 699 -13.98 0.55 -8.22
N LEU A 700 -13.03 0.21 -7.35
CA LEU A 700 -12.39 -1.11 -7.41
C LEU A 700 -13.37 -2.17 -6.93
N LEU A 701 -13.50 -3.26 -7.69
CA LEU A 701 -14.46 -4.33 -7.41
C LEU A 701 -13.75 -5.55 -6.84
N MET A 702 -14.28 -6.09 -5.77
CA MET A 702 -13.82 -7.36 -5.19
C MET A 702 -14.95 -8.39 -5.21
N SER A 703 -16.08 -8.04 -4.61
CA SER A 703 -17.21 -8.94 -4.38
C SER A 703 -18.48 -8.12 -4.06
N PRO A 704 -19.68 -8.64 -4.39
CA PRO A 704 -20.93 -7.92 -4.10
C PRO A 704 -21.07 -7.47 -2.64
N SER A 705 -20.56 -8.22 -1.67
CA SER A 705 -20.60 -7.82 -0.26
C SER A 705 -19.87 -6.49 0.03
N MET A 706 -18.76 -6.22 -0.65
CA MET A 706 -18.00 -4.98 -0.49
C MET A 706 -18.48 -3.89 -1.44
N ASP A 707 -18.79 -4.26 -2.68
CA ASP A 707 -19.01 -3.33 -3.80
C ASP A 707 -20.35 -2.58 -3.67
N ARG A 708 -21.33 -3.15 -2.94
CA ARG A 708 -22.59 -2.49 -2.60
C ARG A 708 -22.36 -1.30 -1.67
N SER A 709 -23.00 -0.17 -1.96
CA SER A 709 -22.88 1.07 -1.18
C SER A 709 -24.22 1.80 -1.03
N ALA A 710 -24.38 2.51 0.10
CA ALA A 710 -25.56 3.33 0.37
C ALA A 710 -25.72 4.53 -0.59
N ALA A 711 -24.65 4.95 -1.27
CA ALA A 711 -24.65 6.11 -2.16
C ALA A 711 -24.64 5.73 -3.65
N LEU A 712 -24.79 4.44 -3.96
CA LEU A 712 -24.59 3.88 -5.29
C LEU A 712 -25.82 3.12 -5.73
N GLY A 713 -26.37 3.55 -6.87
CA GLY A 713 -27.51 2.95 -7.55
C GLY A 713 -27.25 2.86 -9.04
N PHE A 714 -28.30 2.90 -9.85
CA PHE A 714 -28.17 2.81 -11.30
C PHE A 714 -29.40 3.33 -12.04
N ARG A 715 -29.23 3.48 -13.35
CA ARG A 715 -30.31 3.66 -14.32
C ARG A 715 -30.09 2.71 -15.49
N CYS A 716 -31.12 2.48 -16.29
CA CYS A 716 -30.99 1.62 -17.45
C CYS A 716 -31.18 2.38 -18.77
N VAL A 717 -30.72 1.75 -19.85
CA VAL A 717 -30.97 2.13 -21.23
C VAL A 717 -31.56 0.96 -22.02
N ALA A 718 -32.19 1.27 -23.15
CA ALA A 718 -32.64 0.30 -24.14
C ALA A 718 -32.31 0.83 -25.54
N ASP A 719 -31.90 -0.05 -26.43
CA ASP A 719 -31.50 0.31 -27.79
C ASP A 719 -32.74 0.73 -28.60
N ALA A 720 -32.62 1.77 -29.43
CA ALA A 720 -33.68 2.17 -30.33
C ALA A 720 -33.47 1.57 -31.72
N ARG A 721 -34.57 1.41 -32.47
CA ARG A 721 -34.53 0.99 -33.87
C ARG A 721 -34.28 2.15 -34.81
#